data_AF-A0A7S4E989-F1
#
_entry.id   AF-A0A7S4E989-F1
#
_cell.length_a   1.000
_cell.length_b   1.000
_cell.length_c   1.000
_cell.angle_alpha   90.00
_cell.angle_beta   90.00
_cell.angle_gamma   90.00
#
_symmetry.space_group_name_H-M   'P 1'
#
loop_
_entity.id
_entity.type
_entity.pdbx_description
1 polymer ?
#
loop_
_entity_poly.entity_id
_entity_poly.type
_entity_poly.pdbx_seq_one_letter_code
_entity_poly.pdbx_strand_id
1 'polypeptide(L)'
;AGSRISGGGSIQPATALIGPHWCSLCSGDVCKRDIRSACGPVRSVALNSHESKPYVFSGCRRHFESGAAMDLQDDLTVFGLSIALLAVAYAIGRVVGPKVTKCETDEQRRKQRAWILTLISSVVCSAHGVFFLGRVIKHGFGHEFSRGETVADRRVALFFLAYCIADLATGALDYIDEIDYQSGWAHHSFYGIGLCVLLYRKHTHFFMAGLIEELPTVLLAWARLAHAKELHWPFALLYFIVRILYHVVATFEVLEHSLFAFGLGLVIFRQHLWWLGAWWRRSSASAHAAGPQETRFKKTNAQLNLHTKLLICAAMVITQSATMLHVTIEGYGRRDWVHETMTVVGLTCAWIYFSYEAVLIFADTYTRGFIALAIKEQKVIYNISWEDPRVEREELKLSSDDVVLTISSAGCNVLDYLLEKPKHITAVDLNEAQLAVLDLKLACVAAKMPQHDFFALWGRSDPRVFTEHYRPSLRARLRRDASRRYWDSNLDELFRDNWMFCGTSGLMAFLFMLIARPLGISSALQRNLRFEDLKKGYLARLIDFGAWVVGQPLVWTYAAPLGGIPPEQLALVDRRPRVFSERIREILATRMWSRDNYFYHGYCTGQFDAFPKCPRYMSAEHYPKLLAMSDAELKERVTLFHGSWGDAEPPTSSGFTFVSLLDSMDWMPPTLLATLVKDMLSRCDRAKCRVFWRSYAPGPMLQQKATDLFTVHSPALAQLPHREVQSYDRVGWYLSQWTATIPQDADLDALCPAGSSKTYENSLMDDALVCLAMARQALRKDKDVAAFYRNQAGRYDGFRESLLPDRDTFLKYTVPWSRVPTLLKKQPTYALVCVGCGTARDVEFVADHLKSLPRSARVALCDLSPELLAQAKLRVDKLGLADRVDLIQCDITAGPAALAKLGLRSKDSAVVACSYCLTMIPAWKAAVDAMLDLLVDDGALCLIDFTQRFDRASTLVERVYKAWFGLDGVYFNRDQVDYVAARTAPEYYAEARSRVPYTPWYPTRYLFAGRKEA
;
A
#
# COMPACT_ATOMS: atom_id res chain seq x y z
N ALA A 1 32.31 -0.64 45.43
CA ALA A 1 33.55 -1.44 45.41
C ALA A 1 33.49 -2.34 44.16
N GLY A 2 34.35 -2.30 43.15
CA GLY A 2 35.66 -1.70 42.98
C GLY A 2 36.61 -2.77 42.45
N SER A 3 36.92 -2.79 41.15
CA SER A 3 38.22 -3.20 40.62
C SER A 3 38.30 -3.01 39.09
N ARG A 4 39.17 -2.07 38.69
CA ARG A 4 39.72 -1.86 37.36
C ARG A 4 40.78 -2.93 37.06
N ILE A 5 41.00 -3.27 35.79
CA ILE A 5 42.34 -3.49 35.24
C ILE A 5 42.43 -2.77 33.88
N SER A 6 43.55 -2.07 33.72
CA SER A 6 43.96 -1.14 32.67
C SER A 6 45.05 -1.72 31.77
N GLY A 7 45.14 -1.20 30.54
CA GLY A 7 46.33 -1.20 29.68
C GLY A 7 45.91 -1.05 28.22
N GLY A 8 46.25 -0.02 27.43
CA GLY A 8 47.23 1.06 27.57
C GLY A 8 48.34 0.93 26.51
N GLY A 9 48.28 1.72 25.44
CA GLY A 9 49.33 1.94 24.42
C GLY A 9 48.74 1.91 22.99
N SER A 10 48.38 2.99 22.28
CA SER A 10 48.97 4.31 21.94
C SER A 10 49.83 4.32 20.66
N ILE A 11 49.24 4.90 19.60
CA ILE A 11 49.82 5.86 18.61
C ILE A 11 50.59 5.29 17.38
N GLN A 12 49.87 5.26 16.22
CA GLN A 12 50.06 5.99 14.93
C GLN A 12 51.48 6.41 14.43
N PRO A 13 51.70 6.81 13.14
CA PRO A 13 50.77 6.98 11.98
C PRO A 13 51.32 6.55 10.58
N ALA A 14 50.47 6.74 9.56
CA ALA A 14 50.76 7.41 8.26
C ALA A 14 50.76 6.60 6.94
N THR A 15 49.90 7.09 6.03
CA THR A 15 50.06 7.31 4.57
C THR A 15 50.27 6.09 3.66
N ALA A 16 49.39 5.72 2.73
CA ALA A 16 48.76 6.42 1.59
C ALA A 16 49.26 5.80 0.25
N LEU A 17 48.35 5.73 -0.73
CA LEU A 17 48.54 5.74 -2.19
C LEU A 17 48.19 4.45 -2.98
N ILE A 18 47.13 4.64 -3.79
CA ILE A 18 46.98 4.32 -5.22
C ILE A 18 46.87 2.84 -5.64
N GLY A 19 45.64 2.48 -6.02
CA GLY A 19 45.33 2.18 -7.42
C GLY A 19 45.58 0.76 -7.97
N PRO A 20 44.91 0.41 -9.07
CA PRO A 20 44.23 -0.88 -9.26
C PRO A 20 44.96 -1.79 -10.26
N HIS A 21 44.59 -3.07 -10.37
CA HIS A 21 44.31 -3.72 -11.67
C HIS A 21 43.91 -5.20 -11.55
N TRP A 22 43.20 -5.59 -12.61
CA TRP A 22 42.59 -6.86 -12.96
C TRP A 22 43.56 -8.03 -13.21
N CYS A 23 42.93 -9.21 -13.28
CA CYS A 23 43.25 -10.37 -14.12
C CYS A 23 44.39 -11.33 -13.73
N SER A 24 43.95 -12.60 -13.61
CA SER A 24 44.58 -13.86 -14.03
C SER A 24 46.08 -14.07 -13.77
N LEU A 25 46.41 -15.21 -13.16
CA LEU A 25 47.23 -16.21 -13.83
C LEU A 25 47.24 -17.55 -13.09
N CYS A 26 47.37 -18.57 -13.93
CA CYS A 26 47.34 -19.99 -13.68
C CYS A 26 48.53 -20.53 -12.90
N SER A 27 48.40 -21.83 -12.63
CA SER A 27 49.39 -22.90 -12.88
C SER A 27 50.31 -23.32 -11.74
N GLY A 28 50.30 -24.64 -11.55
CA GLY A 28 51.14 -25.41 -10.63
C GLY A 28 50.73 -26.89 -10.69
N ASP A 29 50.96 -27.52 -11.85
CA ASP A 29 50.93 -28.97 -12.05
C ASP A 29 52.04 -29.66 -11.24
N VAL A 30 51.84 -30.95 -10.87
CA VAL A 30 52.60 -32.10 -11.42
C VAL A 30 52.42 -33.38 -10.56
N CYS A 31 52.01 -34.45 -11.29
CA CYS A 31 52.20 -35.91 -11.09
C CYS A 31 51.51 -36.67 -9.95
N LYS A 32 51.09 -37.95 -10.07
CA LYS A 32 50.76 -38.94 -11.13
C LYS A 32 50.85 -40.31 -10.43
N ARG A 33 49.78 -41.13 -10.35
CA ARG A 33 49.61 -42.46 -11.02
C ARG A 33 48.56 -43.41 -10.39
N ASP A 34 47.92 -44.12 -11.32
CA ASP A 34 47.23 -45.44 -11.33
C ASP A 34 45.86 -45.58 -10.63
N ILE A 35 44.68 -45.65 -11.30
CA ILE A 35 44.08 -46.40 -12.44
C ILE A 35 43.31 -47.67 -12.02
N ARG A 36 42.01 -47.69 -12.43
CA ARG A 36 41.04 -48.79 -12.74
C ARG A 36 39.80 -48.74 -11.82
N SER A 37 38.54 -48.68 -12.27
CA SER A 37 37.89 -48.64 -13.60
C SER A 37 36.37 -48.38 -13.43
N ALA A 38 35.76 -47.77 -14.45
CA ALA A 38 34.35 -47.90 -14.93
C ALA A 38 33.46 -46.63 -14.95
N CYS A 39 33.67 -45.79 -15.98
CA CYS A 39 32.63 -45.01 -16.67
C CYS A 39 33.01 -44.93 -18.16
N GLY A 40 32.03 -45.03 -19.06
CA GLY A 40 32.18 -44.82 -20.51
C GLY A 40 31.23 -43.74 -21.03
N PRO A 41 31.57 -43.04 -22.13
CA PRO A 41 31.50 -41.58 -22.16
C PRO A 41 30.59 -40.97 -23.24
N VAL A 42 30.28 -39.69 -23.01
CA VAL A 42 29.71 -38.70 -23.92
C VAL A 42 30.74 -38.32 -25.00
N ARG A 43 30.30 -38.16 -26.25
CA ARG A 43 31.06 -37.47 -27.32
C ARG A 43 30.20 -36.40 -28.00
N SER A 44 30.77 -35.21 -28.11
CA SER A 44 30.40 -34.12 -29.03
C SER A 44 30.91 -34.41 -30.44
N VAL A 45 30.16 -34.05 -31.48
CA VAL A 45 30.71 -33.74 -32.82
C VAL A 45 29.91 -32.61 -33.48
N ALA A 46 30.65 -31.70 -34.11
CA ALA A 46 30.20 -30.52 -34.83
C ALA A 46 29.74 -30.80 -36.28
N LEU A 47 29.07 -29.79 -36.84
CA LEU A 47 28.68 -29.51 -38.23
C LEU A 47 29.43 -30.28 -39.35
N ASN A 48 28.65 -30.89 -40.25
CA ASN A 48 28.88 -30.73 -41.69
C ASN A 48 27.64 -31.00 -42.56
N SER A 49 27.64 -30.25 -43.66
CA SER A 49 26.78 -30.11 -44.83
C SER A 49 26.06 -31.33 -45.44
N HIS A 50 24.90 -31.01 -46.05
CA HIS A 50 24.29 -31.58 -47.25
C HIS A 50 24.15 -33.11 -47.36
N GLU A 51 22.90 -33.59 -47.33
CA GLU A 51 22.35 -34.38 -48.43
C GLU A 51 20.82 -34.38 -48.41
N SER A 52 20.27 -33.74 -49.44
CA SER A 52 18.87 -33.84 -49.86
C SER A 52 18.64 -35.17 -50.57
N LYS A 53 17.60 -35.92 -50.18
CA LYS A 53 16.75 -36.69 -51.11
C LYS A 53 15.39 -37.05 -50.49
N PRO A 54 14.35 -37.19 -51.34
CA PRO A 54 12.96 -36.88 -51.00
C PRO A 54 12.19 -38.10 -50.51
N TYR A 55 11.27 -37.88 -49.56
CA TYR A 55 10.15 -38.81 -49.38
C TYR A 55 9.15 -38.60 -50.53
N VAL A 56 9.07 -39.63 -51.36
CA VAL A 56 8.18 -39.76 -52.51
C VAL A 56 6.72 -39.68 -52.04
N PHE A 57 6.00 -38.67 -52.55
CA PHE A 57 4.54 -38.68 -52.61
C PHE A 57 4.12 -39.67 -53.70
N SER A 58 3.58 -40.83 -53.31
CA SER A 58 2.67 -41.58 -54.17
C SER A 58 1.60 -42.27 -53.34
N GLY A 59 0.34 -42.00 -53.70
CA GLY A 59 -0.80 -42.83 -53.30
C GLY A 59 -1.59 -42.39 -52.06
N CYS A 60 -2.33 -41.28 -52.14
CA CYS A 60 -3.79 -41.30 -51.90
C CYS A 60 -4.42 -39.91 -52.14
N ARG A 61 -4.64 -39.55 -53.41
CA ARG A 61 -5.82 -38.76 -53.77
C ARG A 61 -6.99 -39.73 -53.85
N ARG A 62 -7.72 -39.87 -52.75
CA ARG A 62 -9.14 -40.25 -52.65
C ARG A 62 -9.42 -40.59 -51.19
N HIS A 63 -9.90 -39.61 -50.43
CA HIS A 63 -10.82 -39.74 -49.29
C HIS A 63 -11.22 -38.32 -48.83
N PHE A 64 -11.63 -37.49 -49.78
CA PHE A 64 -12.67 -36.50 -49.54
C PHE A 64 -13.95 -37.20 -50.01
N GLU A 65 -15.02 -37.12 -49.23
CA GLU A 65 -16.30 -37.87 -49.37
C GLU A 65 -16.35 -39.19 -48.58
N SER A 66 -16.69 -39.09 -47.29
CA SER A 66 -17.64 -39.97 -46.56
C SER A 66 -17.58 -39.86 -45.02
N GLY A 67 -16.57 -39.21 -44.42
CA GLY A 67 -16.44 -39.11 -42.96
C GLY A 67 -17.19 -37.97 -42.25
N ALA A 68 -17.73 -36.99 -42.99
CA ALA A 68 -18.36 -35.79 -42.39
C ALA A 68 -19.86 -35.97 -42.07
N ALA A 69 -20.53 -36.96 -42.68
CA ALA A 69 -21.98 -37.13 -42.54
C ALA A 69 -22.38 -37.89 -41.26
N MET A 70 -21.51 -38.73 -40.68
CA MET A 70 -21.80 -39.48 -39.46
C MET A 70 -21.67 -38.67 -38.16
N ASP A 71 -20.87 -37.59 -38.14
CA ASP A 71 -20.60 -36.80 -36.93
C ASP A 71 -21.73 -35.80 -36.63
N LEU A 72 -22.31 -35.18 -37.67
CA LEU A 72 -23.32 -34.13 -37.50
C LEU A 72 -24.67 -34.65 -36.99
N GLN A 73 -25.12 -35.83 -37.45
CA GLN A 73 -26.39 -36.39 -37.01
C GLN A 73 -26.32 -36.87 -35.55
N ASP A 74 -25.20 -37.46 -35.16
CA ASP A 74 -24.94 -37.84 -33.76
C ASP A 74 -24.81 -36.60 -32.87
N ASP A 75 -24.12 -35.56 -33.31
CA ASP A 75 -24.02 -34.29 -32.58
C ASP A 75 -25.37 -33.62 -32.39
N LEU A 76 -26.17 -33.52 -33.45
CA LEU A 76 -27.52 -32.96 -33.39
C LEU A 76 -28.42 -33.79 -32.49
N THR A 77 -28.25 -35.11 -32.47
CA THR A 77 -28.98 -36.01 -31.56
C THR A 77 -28.58 -35.76 -30.11
N VAL A 78 -27.28 -35.71 -29.80
CA VAL A 78 -26.78 -35.44 -28.45
C VAL A 78 -27.18 -34.04 -27.97
N PHE A 79 -27.06 -33.04 -28.84
CA PHE A 79 -27.48 -31.67 -28.56
C PHE A 79 -28.99 -31.58 -28.30
N GLY A 80 -29.81 -32.17 -29.17
CA GLY A 80 -31.27 -32.20 -29.03
C GLY A 80 -31.74 -32.94 -27.77
N LEU A 81 -31.12 -34.09 -27.47
CA LEU A 81 -31.38 -34.83 -26.23
C LEU A 81 -30.97 -34.02 -24.99
N SER A 82 -29.85 -33.28 -25.06
CA SER A 82 -29.40 -32.41 -23.96
C SER A 82 -30.38 -31.28 -23.70
N ILE A 83 -30.89 -30.62 -24.75
CA ILE A 83 -31.95 -29.60 -24.64
C ILE A 83 -33.22 -30.20 -24.02
N ALA A 84 -33.67 -31.36 -24.48
CA ALA A 84 -34.86 -32.02 -23.94
C ALA A 84 -34.68 -32.39 -22.45
N LEU A 85 -33.52 -32.92 -22.08
CA LEU A 85 -33.19 -33.27 -20.70
C LEU A 85 -33.17 -32.03 -19.79
N LEU A 86 -32.53 -30.94 -20.22
CA LEU A 86 -32.47 -29.68 -19.49
C LEU A 86 -33.88 -29.07 -19.33
N ALA A 87 -34.72 -29.13 -20.35
CA ALA A 87 -36.10 -28.66 -20.29
C ALA A 87 -36.95 -29.46 -19.28
N VAL A 88 -36.81 -30.80 -19.27
CA VAL A 88 -37.47 -31.66 -18.28
C VAL A 88 -36.96 -31.37 -16.88
N ALA A 89 -35.65 -31.25 -16.71
CA ALA A 89 -35.04 -30.95 -15.41
C ALA A 89 -35.47 -29.58 -14.87
N TYR A 90 -35.59 -28.57 -15.74
CA TYR A 90 -36.13 -27.25 -15.40
C TYR A 90 -37.60 -27.34 -14.97
N ALA A 91 -38.44 -28.06 -15.73
CA ALA A 91 -39.85 -28.24 -15.40
C ALA A 91 -40.06 -28.93 -14.04
N ILE A 92 -39.27 -29.98 -13.76
CA ILE A 92 -39.26 -30.65 -12.45
C ILE A 92 -38.80 -29.69 -11.36
N GLY A 93 -37.67 -29.01 -11.57
CA GLY A 93 -37.10 -28.05 -10.61
C GLY A 93 -38.07 -26.91 -10.28
N ARG A 94 -38.84 -26.43 -11.26
CA ARG A 94 -39.86 -25.40 -11.08
C ARG A 94 -41.01 -25.85 -10.15
N VAL A 95 -41.34 -27.14 -10.14
CA VAL A 95 -42.42 -27.71 -9.31
C VAL A 95 -41.90 -28.15 -7.93
N VAL A 96 -40.69 -28.70 -7.87
CA VAL A 96 -40.09 -29.28 -6.67
C VAL A 96 -39.35 -28.24 -5.82
N GLY A 97 -38.68 -27.28 -6.46
CA GLY A 97 -37.86 -26.24 -5.80
C GLY A 97 -38.60 -25.49 -4.68
N PRO A 98 -39.82 -24.95 -4.92
CA PRO A 98 -40.60 -24.27 -3.88
C PRO A 98 -41.02 -25.17 -2.70
N LYS A 99 -41.01 -26.49 -2.87
CA LYS A 99 -41.35 -27.48 -1.83
C LYS A 99 -40.14 -27.86 -0.98
N VAL A 100 -38.94 -27.85 -1.57
CA VAL A 100 -37.68 -28.16 -0.89
C VAL A 100 -37.14 -26.94 -0.14
N THR A 101 -37.28 -25.76 -0.74
CA THR A 101 -36.81 -24.48 -0.22
C THR A 101 -37.96 -23.49 -0.26
N LYS A 102 -38.48 -23.13 0.93
CA LYS A 102 -39.66 -22.26 1.06
C LYS A 102 -39.37 -20.87 0.48
N CYS A 103 -40.10 -20.50 -0.56
CA CYS A 103 -40.10 -19.14 -1.11
C CYS A 103 -41.36 -18.40 -0.65
N GLU A 104 -41.18 -17.29 0.07
CA GLU A 104 -42.27 -16.46 0.59
C GLU A 104 -42.73 -15.43 -0.44
N THR A 105 -41.83 -14.96 -1.32
CA THR A 105 -42.14 -13.94 -2.34
C THR A 105 -42.01 -14.47 -3.77
N ASP A 106 -42.72 -13.82 -4.72
CA ASP A 106 -42.56 -14.13 -6.15
C ASP A 106 -41.16 -13.78 -6.68
N GLU A 107 -40.50 -12.80 -6.06
CA GLU A 107 -39.10 -12.48 -6.36
C GLU A 107 -38.16 -13.62 -5.96
N GLN A 108 -38.34 -14.20 -4.77
CA GLN A 108 -37.56 -15.37 -4.34
C GLN A 108 -37.81 -16.57 -5.25
N ARG A 109 -39.05 -16.78 -5.73
CA ARG A 109 -39.37 -17.82 -6.70
C ARG A 109 -38.69 -17.61 -8.06
N ARG A 110 -38.66 -16.38 -8.58
CA ARG A 110 -37.96 -16.07 -9.84
C ARG A 110 -36.46 -16.26 -9.72
N LYS A 111 -35.86 -15.74 -8.63
CA LYS A 111 -34.43 -15.94 -8.34
C LYS A 111 -34.07 -17.42 -8.21
N GLN A 112 -34.87 -18.21 -7.49
CA GLN A 112 -34.65 -19.65 -7.39
C GLN A 112 -34.67 -20.34 -8.77
N ARG A 113 -35.64 -19.99 -9.65
CA ARG A 113 -35.72 -20.56 -11.01
C ARG A 113 -34.48 -20.29 -11.84
N ALA A 114 -33.91 -19.08 -11.74
CA ALA A 114 -32.73 -18.68 -12.50
C ALA A 114 -31.47 -19.50 -12.21
N TRP A 115 -31.40 -20.22 -11.08
CA TRP A 115 -30.22 -21.01 -10.69
C TRP A 115 -30.36 -22.52 -10.93
N ILE A 116 -31.53 -23.01 -11.37
CA ILE A 116 -31.79 -24.45 -11.53
C ILE A 116 -30.89 -25.06 -12.61
N LEU A 117 -30.92 -24.49 -13.82
CA LEU A 117 -30.12 -24.99 -14.93
C LEU A 117 -28.62 -24.80 -14.67
N THR A 118 -28.24 -23.68 -14.07
CA THR A 118 -26.85 -23.39 -13.67
C THR A 118 -26.31 -24.41 -12.66
N LEU A 119 -27.10 -24.82 -11.66
CA LEU A 119 -26.67 -25.86 -10.72
C LEU A 119 -26.45 -27.19 -11.44
N ILE A 120 -27.37 -27.60 -12.30
CA ILE A 120 -27.29 -28.87 -13.03
C ILE A 120 -26.05 -28.88 -13.93
N SER A 121 -25.87 -27.82 -14.72
CA SER A 121 -24.73 -27.69 -15.63
C SER A 121 -23.40 -27.66 -14.87
N SER A 122 -23.28 -26.82 -13.84
CA SER A 122 -22.04 -26.70 -13.07
C SER A 122 -21.65 -27.99 -12.34
N VAL A 123 -22.60 -28.79 -11.85
CA VAL A 123 -22.31 -30.11 -11.27
C VAL A 123 -21.79 -31.08 -12.33
N VAL A 124 -22.44 -31.18 -13.49
CA VAL A 124 -22.01 -32.06 -14.59
C VAL A 124 -20.63 -31.66 -15.11
N CYS A 125 -20.40 -30.37 -15.33
CA CYS A 125 -19.12 -29.83 -15.77
C CYS A 125 -18.02 -30.08 -14.72
N SER A 126 -18.26 -29.76 -13.46
CA SER A 126 -17.28 -29.95 -12.39
C SER A 126 -16.87 -31.41 -12.24
N ALA A 127 -17.80 -32.36 -12.37
CA ALA A 127 -17.49 -33.79 -12.31
C ALA A 127 -16.52 -34.22 -13.42
N HIS A 128 -16.76 -33.76 -14.65
CA HIS A 128 -15.86 -34.03 -15.78
C HIS A 128 -14.53 -33.27 -15.65
N GLY A 129 -14.55 -32.04 -15.10
CA GLY A 129 -13.36 -31.26 -14.78
C GLY A 129 -12.46 -31.94 -13.75
N VAL A 130 -13.03 -32.53 -12.69
CA VAL A 130 -12.28 -33.31 -11.69
C VAL A 130 -11.63 -34.54 -12.34
N PHE A 131 -12.35 -35.23 -13.23
CA PHE A 131 -11.79 -36.37 -13.96
C PHE A 131 -10.65 -35.96 -14.90
N PHE A 132 -10.80 -34.84 -15.63
CA PHE A 132 -9.75 -34.28 -16.45
C PHE A 132 -8.53 -33.89 -15.62
N LEU A 133 -8.73 -33.17 -14.49
CA LEU A 133 -7.66 -32.78 -13.58
C LEU A 133 -6.93 -34.00 -13.01
N GLY A 134 -7.64 -35.07 -12.67
CA GLY A 134 -7.01 -36.33 -12.23
C GLY A 134 -6.09 -36.94 -13.28
N ARG A 135 -6.43 -36.83 -14.57
CA ARG A 135 -5.56 -37.24 -15.68
C ARG A 135 -4.37 -36.31 -15.86
N VAL A 136 -4.56 -35.00 -15.77
CA VAL A 136 -3.46 -34.01 -15.78
C VAL A 136 -2.48 -34.25 -14.64
N ILE A 137 -2.96 -34.54 -13.42
CA ILE A 137 -2.07 -34.85 -12.28
C ILE A 137 -1.25 -36.12 -12.55
N LYS A 138 -1.83 -37.10 -13.25
CA LYS A 138 -1.18 -38.38 -13.53
C LYS A 138 -0.23 -38.33 -14.74
N HIS A 139 -0.54 -37.53 -15.76
CA HIS A 139 0.09 -37.60 -17.07
C HIS A 139 0.64 -36.25 -17.58
N GLY A 140 0.32 -35.14 -16.93
CA GLY A 140 0.71 -33.77 -17.32
C GLY A 140 -0.22 -33.14 -18.37
N PHE A 141 -0.20 -31.80 -18.46
CA PHE A 141 -0.99 -31.04 -19.44
C PHE A 141 -0.58 -31.35 -20.88
N GLY A 142 0.73 -31.42 -21.16
CA GLY A 142 1.22 -31.74 -22.51
C GLY A 142 0.71 -33.06 -23.06
N HIS A 143 0.49 -34.08 -22.22
CA HIS A 143 -0.13 -35.35 -22.65
C HIS A 143 -1.62 -35.17 -22.96
N GLU A 144 -2.37 -34.50 -22.10
CA GLU A 144 -3.81 -34.27 -22.26
C GLU A 144 -4.16 -33.26 -23.35
N PHE A 145 -3.23 -32.40 -23.75
CA PHE A 145 -3.40 -31.43 -24.83
C PHE A 145 -2.90 -31.93 -26.19
N SER A 146 -1.98 -32.90 -26.21
CA SER A 146 -1.52 -33.56 -27.44
C SER A 146 -2.41 -34.72 -27.90
N ARG A 147 -3.29 -35.25 -27.03
CA ARG A 147 -4.28 -36.27 -27.44
C ARG A 147 -5.34 -35.67 -28.37
N GLY A 148 -5.92 -36.52 -29.21
CA GLY A 148 -7.12 -36.18 -29.97
C GLY A 148 -8.36 -36.03 -29.09
N GLU A 149 -9.38 -35.38 -29.65
CA GLU A 149 -10.73 -35.32 -29.07
C GLU A 149 -11.30 -36.73 -28.86
N THR A 150 -11.86 -36.96 -27.68
CA THR A 150 -12.63 -38.18 -27.38
C THR A 150 -14.11 -37.93 -27.53
N VAL A 151 -14.88 -39.01 -27.68
CA VAL A 151 -16.35 -38.97 -27.70
C VAL A 151 -16.92 -38.29 -26.44
N ALA A 152 -16.28 -38.47 -25.29
CA ALA A 152 -16.70 -37.83 -24.04
C ALA A 152 -16.49 -36.32 -24.07
N ASP A 153 -15.33 -35.84 -24.55
CA ASP A 153 -15.05 -34.39 -24.63
C ASP A 153 -16.08 -33.69 -25.54
N ARG A 154 -16.36 -34.30 -26.70
CA ARG A 154 -17.33 -33.78 -27.67
C ARG A 154 -18.75 -33.72 -27.10
N ARG A 155 -19.21 -34.80 -26.45
CA ARG A 155 -20.55 -34.87 -25.85
C ARG A 155 -20.73 -33.87 -24.70
N VAL A 156 -19.71 -33.66 -23.87
CA VAL A 156 -19.76 -32.68 -22.77
C VAL A 156 -19.77 -31.25 -23.32
N ALA A 157 -18.99 -30.97 -24.37
CA ALA A 157 -19.03 -29.68 -25.06
C ALA A 157 -20.41 -29.39 -25.67
N LEU A 158 -21.04 -30.38 -26.30
CA LEU A 158 -22.41 -30.27 -26.83
C LEU A 158 -23.46 -30.08 -25.73
N PHE A 159 -23.32 -30.78 -24.59
CA PHE A 159 -24.17 -30.58 -23.43
C PHE A 159 -24.06 -29.16 -22.89
N PHE A 160 -22.84 -28.62 -22.74
CA PHE A 160 -22.63 -27.26 -22.26
C PHE A 160 -23.17 -26.21 -23.25
N LEU A 161 -22.99 -26.44 -24.55
CA LEU A 161 -23.59 -25.61 -25.59
C LEU A 161 -25.13 -25.61 -25.51
N ALA A 162 -25.73 -26.78 -25.29
CA ALA A 162 -27.16 -26.93 -25.06
C ALA A 162 -27.61 -26.19 -23.79
N TYR A 163 -26.84 -26.26 -22.70
CA TYR A 163 -27.07 -25.48 -21.48
C TYR A 163 -27.09 -23.98 -21.76
N CYS A 164 -26.10 -23.42 -22.45
CA CYS A 164 -26.04 -21.99 -22.76
C CYS A 164 -27.30 -21.51 -23.49
N ILE A 165 -27.81 -22.32 -24.42
CA ILE A 165 -29.01 -21.99 -25.19
C ILE A 165 -30.27 -22.18 -24.35
N ALA A 166 -30.36 -23.25 -23.56
CA ALA A 166 -31.49 -23.52 -22.69
C ALA A 166 -31.65 -22.48 -21.58
N ASP A 167 -30.54 -22.01 -20.98
CA ASP A 167 -30.56 -20.99 -19.92
C ASP A 167 -31.02 -19.63 -20.46
N LEU A 168 -30.54 -19.22 -21.64
CA LEU A 168 -31.01 -18.00 -22.31
C LEU A 168 -32.48 -18.10 -22.73
N ALA A 169 -32.92 -19.25 -23.25
CA ALA A 169 -34.30 -19.46 -23.67
C ALA A 169 -35.27 -19.47 -22.48
N THR A 170 -34.94 -20.20 -21.43
CA THR A 170 -35.79 -20.27 -20.22
C THR A 170 -35.81 -18.95 -19.47
N GLY A 171 -34.67 -18.27 -19.34
CA GLY A 171 -34.66 -16.96 -18.70
C GLY A 171 -35.32 -15.87 -19.53
N ALA A 172 -35.28 -15.93 -20.87
CA ALA A 172 -36.08 -15.03 -21.70
C ALA A 172 -37.59 -15.19 -21.49
N LEU A 173 -38.05 -16.37 -21.08
CA LEU A 173 -39.47 -16.71 -20.90
C LEU A 173 -39.96 -16.60 -19.46
N ASP A 174 -39.14 -16.89 -18.45
CA ASP A 174 -39.59 -17.11 -17.06
C ASP A 174 -38.87 -16.21 -16.03
N TYR A 175 -37.71 -15.61 -16.37
CA TYR A 175 -36.92 -14.77 -15.45
C TYR A 175 -36.07 -13.69 -16.15
N ILE A 176 -36.65 -12.98 -17.13
CA ILE A 176 -35.91 -12.02 -17.96
C ILE A 176 -35.25 -10.89 -17.14
N ASP A 177 -35.87 -10.50 -16.02
CA ASP A 177 -35.37 -9.48 -15.09
C ASP A 177 -34.12 -9.91 -14.31
N GLU A 178 -33.79 -11.20 -14.33
CA GLU A 178 -32.63 -11.79 -13.67
C GLU A 178 -31.49 -12.11 -14.66
N ILE A 179 -31.71 -11.99 -15.98
CA ILE A 179 -30.63 -12.09 -16.97
C ILE A 179 -30.03 -10.70 -17.24
N ASP A 180 -28.79 -10.49 -16.80
CA ASP A 180 -28.02 -9.31 -17.18
C ASP A 180 -27.21 -9.51 -18.48
N TYR A 181 -26.85 -8.40 -19.12
CA TYR A 181 -26.17 -8.41 -20.41
C TYR A 181 -24.80 -9.08 -20.36
N GLN A 182 -24.04 -8.89 -19.27
CA GLN A 182 -22.66 -9.31 -19.19
C GLN A 182 -22.52 -10.74 -18.64
N SER A 183 -23.26 -11.11 -17.60
CA SER A 183 -23.24 -12.46 -17.01
C SER A 183 -24.15 -13.45 -17.75
N GLY A 184 -25.18 -12.95 -18.44
CA GLY A 184 -26.10 -13.73 -19.25
C GLY A 184 -25.74 -13.71 -20.73
N TRP A 185 -26.20 -12.70 -21.46
CA TRP A 185 -26.18 -12.68 -22.93
C TRP A 185 -24.78 -12.74 -23.54
N ALA A 186 -23.86 -11.86 -23.12
CA ALA A 186 -22.53 -11.76 -23.70
C ALA A 186 -21.68 -12.99 -23.37
N HIS A 187 -21.71 -13.43 -22.10
CA HIS A 187 -20.98 -14.62 -21.64
C HIS A 187 -21.44 -15.88 -22.38
N HIS A 188 -22.74 -16.22 -22.36
CA HIS A 188 -23.24 -17.44 -22.99
C HIS A 188 -23.06 -17.43 -24.52
N SER A 189 -23.19 -16.27 -25.18
CA SER A 189 -22.92 -16.14 -26.62
C SER A 189 -21.44 -16.36 -26.96
N PHE A 190 -20.53 -15.84 -26.13
CA PHE A 190 -19.09 -16.03 -26.30
C PHE A 190 -18.68 -17.49 -26.16
N TYR A 191 -19.15 -18.17 -25.11
CA TYR A 191 -18.92 -19.60 -24.93
C TYR A 191 -19.54 -20.41 -26.07
N GLY A 192 -20.75 -20.05 -26.53
CA GLY A 192 -21.40 -20.70 -27.65
C GLY A 192 -20.60 -20.62 -28.95
N ILE A 193 -20.12 -19.43 -29.32
CA ILE A 193 -19.31 -19.22 -30.52
C ILE A 193 -17.96 -19.95 -30.40
N GLY A 194 -17.28 -19.81 -29.26
CA GLY A 194 -16.00 -20.47 -29.01
C GLY A 194 -16.11 -22.00 -29.09
N LEU A 195 -17.17 -22.58 -28.50
CA LEU A 195 -17.44 -24.01 -28.54
C LEU A 195 -17.79 -24.51 -29.94
N CYS A 196 -18.58 -23.76 -30.72
CA CYS A 196 -18.85 -24.11 -32.11
C CYS A 196 -17.56 -24.21 -32.93
N VAL A 197 -16.60 -23.31 -32.70
CA VAL A 197 -15.28 -23.37 -33.36
C VAL A 197 -14.46 -24.55 -32.85
N LEU A 198 -14.46 -24.84 -31.55
CA LEU A 198 -13.75 -26.01 -30.99
C LEU A 198 -14.35 -27.33 -31.51
N LEU A 199 -15.67 -27.45 -31.59
CA LEU A 199 -16.38 -28.61 -32.14
C LEU A 199 -16.06 -28.80 -33.62
N TYR A 200 -16.10 -27.72 -34.41
CA TYR A 200 -15.73 -27.74 -35.82
C TYR A 200 -14.28 -28.17 -36.04
N ARG A 201 -13.37 -27.74 -35.17
CA ARG A 201 -11.94 -28.08 -35.23
C ARG A 201 -11.58 -29.40 -34.56
N LYS A 202 -12.53 -30.10 -33.93
CA LYS A 202 -12.30 -31.32 -33.12
C LYS A 202 -11.29 -31.11 -31.98
N HIS A 203 -11.41 -29.97 -31.31
CA HIS A 203 -10.50 -29.44 -30.31
C HIS A 203 -11.18 -29.32 -28.93
N THR A 204 -12.26 -30.05 -28.66
CA THR A 204 -13.03 -29.90 -27.42
C THR A 204 -12.28 -30.36 -26.17
N HIS A 205 -11.19 -31.12 -26.30
CA HIS A 205 -10.34 -31.49 -25.16
C HIS A 205 -9.67 -30.29 -24.47
N PHE A 206 -9.49 -29.16 -25.16
CA PHE A 206 -9.03 -27.91 -24.54
C PHE A 206 -10.11 -27.26 -23.65
N PHE A 207 -11.38 -27.37 -24.05
CA PHE A 207 -12.50 -26.90 -23.23
C PHE A 207 -12.63 -27.70 -21.93
N MET A 208 -12.31 -28.99 -21.97
CA MET A 208 -12.35 -29.86 -20.79
C MET A 208 -11.44 -29.38 -19.65
N ALA A 209 -10.31 -28.74 -19.98
CA ALA A 209 -9.43 -28.15 -18.98
C ALA A 209 -10.12 -27.04 -18.17
N GLY A 210 -11.03 -26.28 -18.78
CA GLY A 210 -11.77 -25.22 -18.10
C GLY A 210 -12.94 -25.72 -17.24
N LEU A 211 -13.38 -26.98 -17.35
CA LEU A 211 -14.59 -27.44 -16.67
C LEU A 211 -14.46 -27.49 -15.14
N ILE A 212 -13.25 -27.63 -14.60
CA ILE A 212 -13.01 -27.58 -13.14
C ILE A 212 -13.29 -26.17 -12.58
N GLU A 213 -13.30 -25.15 -13.43
CA GLU A 213 -13.60 -23.77 -13.07
C GLU A 213 -15.08 -23.55 -12.76
N GLU A 214 -15.96 -24.53 -13.02
CA GLU A 214 -17.36 -24.49 -12.60
C GLU A 214 -17.58 -24.89 -11.13
N LEU A 215 -16.54 -25.39 -10.46
CA LEU A 215 -16.65 -25.86 -9.07
C LEU A 215 -17.08 -24.75 -8.07
N PRO A 216 -16.60 -23.49 -8.16
CA PRO A 216 -17.15 -22.38 -7.40
C PRO A 216 -18.62 -22.09 -7.72
N THR A 217 -19.04 -22.27 -8.98
CA THR A 217 -20.44 -22.07 -9.41
C THR A 217 -21.38 -23.04 -8.71
N VAL A 218 -20.96 -24.27 -8.44
CA VAL A 218 -21.75 -25.25 -7.68
C VAL A 218 -22.09 -24.70 -6.28
N LEU A 219 -21.09 -24.17 -5.57
CA LEU A 219 -21.29 -23.58 -4.24
C LEU A 219 -22.23 -22.37 -4.30
N LEU A 220 -22.05 -21.51 -5.31
CA LEU A 220 -22.85 -20.31 -5.50
C LEU A 220 -24.31 -20.65 -5.84
N ALA A 221 -24.53 -21.54 -6.81
CA ALA A 221 -25.86 -21.94 -7.25
C ALA A 221 -26.62 -22.66 -6.12
N TRP A 222 -25.94 -23.53 -5.37
CA TRP A 222 -26.52 -24.17 -4.18
C TRP A 222 -26.93 -23.14 -3.12
N ALA A 223 -26.04 -22.21 -2.77
CA ALA A 223 -26.34 -21.18 -1.77
C ALA A 223 -27.55 -20.32 -2.17
N ARG A 224 -27.66 -19.98 -3.47
CA ARG A 224 -28.78 -19.19 -4.01
C ARG A 224 -30.10 -19.97 -4.02
N LEU A 225 -30.08 -21.27 -4.35
CA LEU A 225 -31.26 -22.14 -4.30
C LEU A 225 -31.72 -22.40 -2.86
N ALA A 226 -30.78 -22.56 -1.91
CA ALA A 226 -31.06 -22.87 -0.52
C ALA A 226 -31.47 -21.66 0.34
N HIS A 227 -31.46 -20.44 -0.20
CA HIS A 227 -31.56 -19.20 0.58
C HIS A 227 -30.56 -19.14 1.75
N ALA A 228 -29.44 -19.84 1.65
CA ALA A 228 -28.44 -19.92 2.70
C ALA A 228 -27.67 -18.60 2.79
N LYS A 229 -27.23 -18.21 4.00
CA LYS A 229 -26.26 -17.11 4.17
C LYS A 229 -25.03 -17.42 3.30
N GLU A 230 -24.54 -16.42 2.57
CA GLU A 230 -23.53 -16.60 1.53
C GLU A 230 -22.25 -17.27 2.07
N LEU A 231 -21.77 -18.31 1.40
CA LEU A 231 -20.48 -18.97 1.66
C LEU A 231 -19.33 -18.06 1.18
N HIS A 232 -19.15 -16.89 1.80
CA HIS A 232 -18.29 -15.83 1.29
C HIS A 232 -16.84 -16.29 1.06
N TRP A 233 -16.18 -16.83 2.09
CA TRP A 233 -14.77 -17.20 2.01
C TRP A 233 -14.49 -18.51 1.28
N PRO A 234 -15.25 -19.61 1.48
CA PRO A 234 -15.04 -20.85 0.74
C PRO A 234 -15.24 -20.66 -0.77
N PHE A 235 -16.25 -19.90 -1.18
CA PHE A 235 -16.45 -19.56 -2.59
C PHE A 235 -15.28 -18.76 -3.15
N ALA A 236 -14.85 -17.70 -2.45
CA ALA A 236 -13.79 -16.81 -2.93
C ALA A 236 -12.43 -17.50 -3.04
N LEU A 237 -12.08 -18.32 -2.04
CA LEU A 237 -10.83 -19.08 -2.06
C LEU A 237 -10.84 -20.09 -3.19
N LEU A 238 -11.94 -20.84 -3.34
CA LEU A 238 -12.06 -21.83 -4.41
C LEU A 238 -12.03 -21.15 -5.79
N TYR A 239 -12.76 -20.05 -5.96
CA TYR A 239 -12.74 -19.21 -7.16
C TYR A 239 -11.33 -18.77 -7.51
N PHE A 240 -10.58 -18.23 -6.55
CA PHE A 240 -9.21 -17.79 -6.78
C PHE A 240 -8.30 -18.95 -7.21
N ILE A 241 -8.41 -20.10 -6.56
CA ILE A 241 -7.60 -21.28 -6.90
C ILE A 241 -7.91 -21.76 -8.32
N VAL A 242 -9.18 -21.97 -8.68
CA VAL A 242 -9.51 -22.60 -9.97
C VAL A 242 -9.61 -21.60 -11.13
N ARG A 243 -10.25 -20.43 -10.93
CA ARG A 243 -10.50 -19.45 -12.01
C ARG A 243 -9.39 -18.43 -12.22
N ILE A 244 -8.45 -18.31 -11.26
CA ILE A 244 -7.29 -17.43 -11.39
C ILE A 244 -6.01 -18.25 -11.54
N LEU A 245 -5.60 -18.96 -10.48
CA LEU A 245 -4.29 -19.63 -10.48
C LEU A 245 -4.23 -20.78 -11.50
N TYR A 246 -5.19 -21.71 -11.43
CA TYR A 246 -5.24 -22.84 -12.34
C TYR A 246 -5.50 -22.39 -13.79
N HIS A 247 -6.44 -21.46 -14.00
CA HIS A 247 -6.76 -20.95 -15.34
C HIS A 247 -5.55 -20.36 -16.06
N VAL A 248 -4.70 -19.60 -15.34
CA VAL A 248 -3.45 -19.06 -15.89
C VAL A 248 -2.53 -20.20 -16.34
N VAL A 249 -2.32 -21.20 -15.48
CA VAL A 249 -1.46 -22.37 -15.81
C VAL A 249 -2.02 -23.12 -17.01
N ALA A 250 -3.30 -23.49 -16.99
CA ALA A 250 -3.94 -24.24 -18.08
C ALA A 250 -3.91 -23.46 -19.41
N THR A 251 -4.08 -22.14 -19.36
CA THR A 251 -3.99 -21.28 -20.55
C THR A 251 -2.56 -21.25 -21.10
N PHE A 252 -1.53 -21.11 -20.27
CA PHE A 252 -0.14 -21.11 -20.77
C PHE A 252 0.25 -22.45 -21.39
N GLU A 253 -0.13 -23.56 -20.76
CA GLU A 253 0.15 -24.90 -21.27
C GLU A 253 -0.50 -25.15 -22.64
N VAL A 254 -1.65 -24.52 -22.94
CA VAL A 254 -2.32 -24.70 -24.22
C VAL A 254 -1.64 -23.95 -25.37
N LEU A 255 -0.79 -22.95 -25.08
CA LEU A 255 -0.13 -22.11 -26.09
C LEU A 255 0.69 -22.95 -27.08
N GLU A 256 1.36 -23.99 -26.61
CA GLU A 256 2.18 -24.89 -27.44
C GLU A 256 1.34 -25.78 -28.37
N HIS A 257 0.03 -25.90 -28.11
CA HIS A 257 -0.85 -26.84 -28.79
C HIS A 257 -1.94 -26.16 -29.64
N SER A 258 -2.44 -25.01 -29.20
CA SER A 258 -3.47 -24.27 -29.93
C SER A 258 -3.49 -22.79 -29.57
N LEU A 259 -3.05 -21.96 -30.52
CA LEU A 259 -3.13 -20.51 -30.43
C LEU A 259 -4.57 -19.99 -30.24
N PHE A 260 -5.54 -20.68 -30.86
CA PHE A 260 -6.96 -20.35 -30.72
C PHE A 260 -7.44 -20.61 -29.28
N ALA A 261 -7.14 -21.77 -28.72
CA ALA A 261 -7.51 -22.09 -27.33
C ALA A 261 -6.80 -21.16 -26.33
N PHE A 262 -5.56 -20.76 -26.60
CA PHE A 262 -4.82 -19.78 -25.81
C PHE A 262 -5.50 -18.41 -25.83
N GLY A 263 -5.85 -17.89 -27.01
CA GLY A 263 -6.58 -16.64 -27.16
C GLY A 263 -7.95 -16.68 -26.47
N LEU A 264 -8.66 -17.81 -26.59
CA LEU A 264 -9.93 -18.04 -25.89
C LEU A 264 -9.73 -18.00 -24.36
N GLY A 265 -8.69 -18.66 -23.85
CA GLY A 265 -8.29 -18.62 -22.43
C GLY A 265 -8.02 -17.20 -21.93
N LEU A 266 -7.26 -16.38 -22.66
CA LEU A 266 -7.00 -14.98 -22.27
C LEU A 266 -8.28 -14.14 -22.14
N VAL A 267 -9.25 -14.34 -23.04
CA VAL A 267 -10.54 -13.62 -22.97
C VAL A 267 -11.37 -14.09 -21.78
N ILE A 268 -11.39 -15.40 -21.51
CA ILE A 268 -12.06 -15.96 -20.32
C ILE A 268 -11.39 -15.45 -19.03
N PHE A 269 -10.07 -15.39 -18.99
CA PHE A 269 -9.31 -14.87 -17.85
C PHE A 269 -9.70 -13.43 -17.50
N ARG A 270 -9.84 -12.55 -18.52
CA ARG A 270 -10.35 -11.19 -18.30
C ARG A 270 -11.72 -11.20 -17.62
N GLN A 271 -12.62 -12.07 -18.06
CA GLN A 271 -13.95 -12.18 -17.47
C GLN A 271 -13.88 -12.67 -16.02
N HIS A 272 -12.99 -13.61 -15.70
CA HIS A 272 -12.75 -14.08 -14.33
C HIS A 272 -12.25 -12.96 -13.41
N LEU A 273 -11.33 -12.13 -13.88
CA LEU A 273 -10.84 -10.95 -13.16
C LEU A 273 -11.93 -9.91 -12.92
N TRP A 274 -12.78 -9.67 -13.93
CA TRP A 274 -13.91 -8.75 -13.80
C TRP A 274 -14.89 -9.21 -12.74
N TRP A 275 -15.27 -10.49 -12.75
CA TRP A 275 -16.16 -11.08 -11.75
C TRP A 275 -15.56 -11.07 -10.35
N LEU A 276 -14.27 -11.37 -10.19
CA LEU A 276 -13.57 -11.29 -8.91
C LEU A 276 -13.58 -9.85 -8.36
N GLY A 277 -13.28 -8.86 -9.21
CA GLY A 277 -13.35 -7.45 -8.84
C GLY A 277 -14.77 -6.99 -8.49
N ALA A 278 -15.79 -7.46 -9.23
CA ALA A 278 -17.19 -7.15 -8.94
C ALA A 278 -17.67 -7.79 -7.63
N TRP A 279 -17.33 -9.07 -7.41
CA TRP A 279 -17.62 -9.80 -6.17
C TRP A 279 -16.97 -9.12 -4.95
N TRP A 280 -15.72 -8.67 -5.09
CA TRP A 280 -15.05 -7.94 -4.02
C TRP A 280 -15.70 -6.59 -3.74
N ARG A 281 -16.03 -5.82 -4.79
CA ARG A 281 -16.78 -4.57 -4.65
C ARG A 281 -18.15 -4.77 -4.00
N ARG A 282 -18.82 -5.92 -4.23
CA ARG A 282 -20.08 -6.35 -3.57
C ARG A 282 -19.90 -6.78 -2.12
N SER A 283 -18.80 -7.45 -1.80
CA SER A 283 -18.40 -7.84 -0.44
C SER A 283 -17.89 -6.66 0.40
N SER A 284 -17.53 -5.57 -0.27
CA SER A 284 -17.46 -4.23 0.30
C SER A 284 -18.87 -3.60 0.34
N ALA A 285 -19.28 -3.06 1.48
CA ALA A 285 -20.64 -2.54 1.65
C ALA A 285 -20.96 -1.32 0.74
N SER A 286 -19.96 -0.72 0.08
CA SER A 286 -20.14 0.36 -0.89
C SER A 286 -20.98 0.00 -2.12
N ALA A 287 -21.03 -1.27 -2.50
CA ALA A 287 -21.93 -1.73 -3.57
C ALA A 287 -23.29 -2.21 -3.05
N HIS A 288 -23.49 -2.29 -1.73
CA HIS A 288 -24.82 -2.41 -1.14
C HIS A 288 -25.46 -1.02 -0.99
N ALA A 289 -24.68 0.02 -0.64
CA ALA A 289 -25.14 1.40 -0.51
C ALA A 289 -25.39 2.13 -1.85
N ALA A 290 -24.66 1.79 -2.93
CA ALA A 290 -24.94 2.29 -4.28
C ALA A 290 -26.20 1.66 -4.93
N GLY A 291 -26.92 0.81 -4.16
CA GLY A 291 -27.76 -0.26 -4.66
C GLY A 291 -26.90 -1.37 -5.27
N PRO A 292 -27.40 -2.64 -5.33
CA PRO A 292 -26.73 -3.71 -6.07
C PRO A 292 -26.20 -3.17 -7.39
N GLN A 293 -25.03 -3.60 -7.86
CA GLN A 293 -24.59 -3.27 -9.23
C GLN A 293 -25.70 -3.60 -10.25
N GLU A 294 -26.49 -4.64 -9.97
CA GLU A 294 -27.77 -4.98 -10.60
C GLU A 294 -28.79 -3.83 -10.64
N THR A 295 -28.92 -2.97 -9.63
CA THR A 295 -29.86 -1.82 -9.62
C THR A 295 -29.39 -0.61 -10.41
N ARG A 296 -28.09 -0.29 -10.41
CA ARG A 296 -27.52 0.74 -11.31
C ARG A 296 -27.57 0.28 -12.75
N PHE A 297 -27.21 -0.98 -13.02
CA PHE A 297 -27.37 -1.58 -14.33
C PHE A 297 -28.83 -1.76 -14.71
N LYS A 298 -29.76 -2.17 -13.83
CA LYS A 298 -31.21 -2.23 -14.14
C LYS A 298 -31.73 -0.84 -14.55
N LYS A 299 -31.26 0.25 -13.92
CA LYS A 299 -31.57 1.64 -14.35
C LYS A 299 -30.99 1.99 -15.73
N THR A 300 -29.71 1.70 -16.00
CA THR A 300 -29.08 2.00 -17.30
C THR A 300 -29.54 1.07 -18.43
N ASN A 301 -29.84 -0.18 -18.11
CA ASN A 301 -30.34 -1.23 -19.00
C ASN A 301 -31.84 -1.01 -19.31
N ALA A 302 -32.61 -0.37 -18.42
CA ALA A 302 -33.94 0.15 -18.74
C ALA A 302 -33.92 1.38 -19.67
N GLN A 303 -32.82 2.14 -19.70
CA GLN A 303 -32.67 3.35 -20.53
C GLN A 303 -32.17 3.07 -21.96
N LEU A 304 -31.48 1.95 -22.18
CA LEU A 304 -31.02 1.53 -23.50
C LEU A 304 -32.14 0.77 -24.21
N ASN A 305 -32.49 1.18 -25.43
CA ASN A 305 -33.45 0.42 -26.23
C ASN A 305 -32.81 -0.88 -26.77
N LEU A 306 -33.64 -1.87 -27.11
CA LEU A 306 -33.20 -3.18 -27.59
C LEU A 306 -32.25 -3.08 -28.80
N HIS A 307 -32.48 -2.12 -29.69
CA HIS A 307 -31.63 -1.88 -30.85
C HIS A 307 -30.21 -1.45 -30.47
N THR A 308 -30.05 -0.53 -29.51
CA THR A 308 -28.73 -0.09 -29.04
C THR A 308 -27.97 -1.22 -28.35
N LYS A 309 -28.67 -2.06 -27.59
CA LYS A 309 -28.08 -3.27 -26.99
C LYS A 309 -27.59 -4.25 -28.05
N LEU A 310 -28.39 -4.49 -29.08
CA LEU A 310 -28.04 -5.36 -30.21
C LEU A 310 -26.88 -4.79 -31.04
N LEU A 311 -26.78 -3.46 -31.19
CA LEU A 311 -25.69 -2.79 -31.92
C LEU A 311 -24.35 -2.85 -31.15
N ILE A 312 -24.37 -2.66 -29.83
CA ILE A 312 -23.18 -2.84 -28.99
C ILE A 312 -22.76 -4.31 -28.98
N CYS A 313 -23.71 -5.24 -28.94
CA CYS A 313 -23.46 -6.67 -29.10
C CYS A 313 -22.83 -7.00 -30.44
N ALA A 314 -23.40 -6.50 -31.54
CA ALA A 314 -22.87 -6.69 -32.87
C ALA A 314 -21.46 -6.09 -32.98
N ALA A 315 -21.23 -4.88 -32.48
CA ALA A 315 -19.90 -4.26 -32.50
C ALA A 315 -18.87 -5.06 -31.69
N MET A 316 -19.18 -5.50 -30.47
CA MET A 316 -18.25 -6.28 -29.65
C MET A 316 -18.00 -7.68 -30.24
N VAL A 317 -19.04 -8.37 -30.71
CA VAL A 317 -18.91 -9.66 -31.38
C VAL A 317 -18.14 -9.51 -32.68
N ILE A 318 -18.37 -8.46 -33.47
CA ILE A 318 -17.64 -8.18 -34.72
C ILE A 318 -16.19 -7.84 -34.41
N THR A 319 -15.89 -6.99 -33.42
CA THR A 319 -14.51 -6.64 -33.06
C THR A 319 -13.76 -7.84 -32.51
N GLN A 320 -14.35 -8.60 -31.58
CA GLN A 320 -13.73 -9.79 -31.00
C GLN A 320 -13.60 -10.92 -32.02
N SER A 321 -14.61 -11.15 -32.85
CA SER A 321 -14.57 -12.12 -33.93
C SER A 321 -13.62 -11.69 -35.05
N ALA A 322 -13.48 -10.40 -35.35
CA ALA A 322 -12.50 -9.89 -36.32
C ALA A 322 -11.07 -10.00 -35.79
N THR A 323 -10.84 -9.73 -34.50
CA THR A 323 -9.53 -10.00 -33.86
C THR A 323 -9.22 -11.50 -33.89
N MET A 324 -10.18 -12.36 -33.56
CA MET A 324 -10.01 -13.82 -33.62
C MET A 324 -9.86 -14.34 -35.05
N LEU A 325 -10.59 -13.79 -36.02
CA LEU A 325 -10.55 -14.18 -37.42
C LEU A 325 -9.26 -13.69 -38.09
N HIS A 326 -8.75 -12.51 -37.73
CA HIS A 326 -7.45 -12.03 -38.20
C HIS A 326 -6.30 -12.91 -37.71
N VAL A 327 -6.32 -13.31 -36.43
CA VAL A 327 -5.39 -14.29 -35.84
C VAL A 327 -5.52 -15.68 -36.52
N THR A 328 -6.73 -16.07 -36.93
CA THR A 328 -7.01 -17.40 -37.50
C THR A 328 -6.74 -17.49 -39.00
N ILE A 329 -7.02 -16.44 -39.78
CA ILE A 329 -6.89 -16.42 -41.24
C ILE A 329 -5.44 -16.13 -41.67
N GLU A 330 -4.73 -15.22 -41.00
CA GLU A 330 -3.38 -14.87 -41.43
C GLU A 330 -2.30 -15.82 -40.89
N GLY A 331 -2.55 -16.51 -39.77
CA GLY A 331 -1.59 -17.42 -39.14
C GLY A 331 -1.37 -18.76 -39.84
N TYR A 332 -2.14 -19.11 -40.88
CA TYR A 332 -2.06 -20.45 -41.51
C TYR A 332 -1.80 -20.44 -43.02
N GLY A 333 -1.67 -19.26 -43.64
CA GLY A 333 -1.51 -19.14 -45.09
C GLY A 333 -0.08 -19.01 -45.60
N ARG A 334 0.86 -18.49 -44.79
CA ARG A 334 2.26 -18.26 -45.21
C ARG A 334 3.23 -18.56 -44.08
N ARG A 335 4.20 -19.43 -44.36
CA ARG A 335 5.38 -19.67 -43.52
C ARG A 335 6.29 -18.43 -43.56
N ASP A 336 5.92 -17.37 -42.86
CA ASP A 336 6.80 -16.24 -42.62
C ASP A 336 7.00 -16.08 -41.11
N TRP A 337 8.24 -16.29 -40.64
CA TRP A 337 8.68 -16.15 -39.24
C TRP A 337 8.31 -14.80 -38.60
N VAL A 338 8.12 -13.77 -39.44
CA VAL A 338 7.64 -12.44 -39.03
C VAL A 338 6.20 -12.49 -38.50
N HIS A 339 5.31 -13.29 -39.11
CA HIS A 339 3.91 -13.39 -38.67
C HIS A 339 3.76 -14.18 -37.37
N GLU A 340 4.54 -15.25 -37.19
CA GLU A 340 4.63 -15.98 -35.91
C GLU A 340 5.16 -15.06 -34.81
N THR A 341 6.23 -14.31 -35.09
CA THR A 341 6.80 -13.35 -34.13
C THR A 341 5.82 -12.24 -33.79
N MET A 342 5.12 -11.65 -34.77
CA MET A 342 4.13 -10.59 -34.54
C MET A 342 2.89 -11.09 -33.80
N THR A 343 2.50 -12.34 -34.02
CA THR A 343 1.39 -12.98 -33.30
C THR A 343 1.78 -13.27 -31.84
N VAL A 344 2.98 -13.80 -31.60
CA VAL A 344 3.51 -13.99 -30.24
C VAL A 344 3.69 -12.65 -29.53
N VAL A 345 4.21 -11.62 -30.21
CA VAL A 345 4.32 -10.25 -29.67
C VAL A 345 2.94 -9.67 -29.38
N GLY A 346 1.97 -9.80 -30.27
CA GLY A 346 0.60 -9.30 -30.08
C GLY A 346 -0.10 -9.97 -28.90
N LEU A 347 0.06 -11.29 -28.76
CA LEU A 347 -0.48 -12.06 -27.64
C LEU A 347 0.25 -11.77 -26.33
N THR A 348 1.56 -11.56 -26.37
CA THR A 348 2.35 -11.11 -25.21
C THR A 348 1.93 -9.70 -24.78
N CYS A 349 1.71 -8.79 -25.73
CA CYS A 349 1.19 -7.45 -25.46
C CYS A 349 -0.24 -7.48 -24.91
N ALA A 350 -1.11 -8.35 -25.43
CA ALA A 350 -2.44 -8.56 -24.89
C ALA A 350 -2.37 -9.11 -23.46
N TRP A 351 -1.50 -10.08 -23.18
CA TRP A 351 -1.26 -10.60 -21.84
C TRP A 351 -0.70 -9.53 -20.89
N ILE A 352 0.26 -8.71 -21.33
CA ILE A 352 0.79 -7.57 -20.56
C ILE A 352 -0.34 -6.58 -20.27
N TYR A 353 -1.18 -6.26 -21.26
CA TYR A 353 -2.32 -5.35 -21.09
C TYR A 353 -3.35 -5.91 -20.09
N PHE A 354 -3.73 -7.18 -20.20
CA PHE A 354 -4.69 -7.80 -19.27
C PHE A 354 -4.10 -7.99 -17.87
N SER A 355 -2.82 -8.32 -17.76
CA SER A 355 -2.11 -8.39 -16.47
C SER A 355 -1.95 -7.01 -15.85
N TYR A 356 -1.73 -5.97 -16.65
CA TYR A 356 -1.68 -4.58 -16.21
C TYR A 356 -3.05 -4.11 -15.71
N GLU A 357 -4.15 -4.39 -16.43
CA GLU A 357 -5.52 -4.12 -15.96
C GLU A 357 -5.82 -4.86 -14.64
N ALA A 358 -5.38 -6.11 -14.49
CA ALA A 358 -5.51 -6.86 -13.24
C ALA A 358 -4.77 -6.16 -12.09
N VAL A 359 -3.52 -5.73 -12.33
CA VAL A 359 -2.71 -4.99 -11.37
C VAL A 359 -3.33 -3.64 -11.04
N LEU A 360 -3.90 -2.91 -12.02
CA LEU A 360 -4.57 -1.64 -11.79
C LEU A 360 -5.86 -1.80 -10.97
N ILE A 361 -6.71 -2.79 -11.29
CA ILE A 361 -7.93 -3.05 -10.54
C ILE A 361 -7.58 -3.48 -9.11
N PHE A 362 -6.55 -4.32 -8.95
CA PHE A 362 -6.07 -4.73 -7.64
C PHE A 362 -5.45 -3.54 -6.87
N ALA A 363 -4.62 -2.74 -7.52
CA ALA A 363 -4.02 -1.55 -6.93
C ALA A 363 -5.08 -0.50 -6.53
N ASP A 364 -5.99 -0.12 -7.42
CA ASP A 364 -7.02 0.88 -7.15
C ASP A 364 -7.96 0.44 -6.02
N THR A 365 -8.44 -0.81 -6.09
CA THR A 365 -9.40 -1.35 -5.12
C THR A 365 -8.79 -1.60 -3.74
N TYR A 366 -7.52 -2.04 -3.67
CA TYR A 366 -6.89 -2.47 -2.42
C TYR A 366 -5.86 -1.51 -1.85
N THR A 367 -5.25 -0.62 -2.65
CA THR A 367 -4.12 0.21 -2.20
C THR A 367 -4.45 1.67 -1.93
N ARG A 368 -5.38 2.28 -2.66
CA ARG A 368 -5.63 3.73 -2.55
C ARG A 368 -6.90 4.09 -1.78
N GLY A 369 -7.90 3.21 -1.75
CA GLY A 369 -9.20 3.50 -1.16
C GLY A 369 -9.60 2.65 0.05
N PHE A 370 -8.83 1.63 0.42
CA PHE A 370 -9.31 0.57 1.31
C PHE A 370 -9.64 1.06 2.74
N ILE A 371 -8.81 1.91 3.34
CA ILE A 371 -9.06 2.49 4.67
C ILE A 371 -10.24 3.47 4.62
N ALA A 372 -10.23 4.38 3.65
CA ALA A 372 -11.32 5.34 3.46
C ALA A 372 -12.66 4.62 3.24
N LEU A 373 -12.62 3.50 2.51
CA LEU A 373 -13.76 2.61 2.30
C LEU A 373 -14.17 1.90 3.58
N ALA A 374 -13.23 1.36 4.37
CA ALA A 374 -13.55 0.76 5.67
C ALA A 374 -14.17 1.76 6.64
N ILE A 375 -13.68 3.00 6.69
CA ILE A 375 -14.27 4.10 7.47
C ILE A 375 -15.69 4.41 6.97
N LYS A 376 -15.84 4.62 5.66
CA LYS A 376 -17.13 4.93 5.03
C LYS A 376 -18.17 3.85 5.27
N GLU A 377 -17.78 2.59 5.16
CA GLU A 377 -18.63 1.42 5.33
C GLU A 377 -18.71 0.94 6.80
N GLN A 378 -18.10 1.68 7.73
CA GLN A 378 -18.07 1.37 9.16
C GLN A 378 -17.62 -0.07 9.44
N LYS A 379 -16.56 -0.52 8.77
CA LYS A 379 -15.95 -1.84 9.05
C LYS A 379 -14.88 -1.71 10.12
N VAL A 380 -14.78 -2.70 11.00
CA VAL A 380 -13.64 -2.80 11.94
C VAL A 380 -12.35 -2.95 11.12
N ILE A 381 -11.38 -2.08 11.39
CA ILE A 381 -10.05 -2.16 10.76
C ILE A 381 -9.14 -3.03 11.63
N TYR A 382 -9.04 -2.65 12.91
CA TYR A 382 -8.23 -3.33 13.93
C TYR A 382 -9.12 -3.99 14.97
N ASN A 383 -9.00 -5.31 15.11
CA ASN A 383 -9.69 -6.09 16.14
C ASN A 383 -8.97 -6.07 17.51
N ILE A 384 -7.67 -5.76 17.50
CA ILE A 384 -6.85 -5.39 18.66
C ILE A 384 -6.00 -4.18 18.30
N SER A 385 -5.67 -3.33 19.28
CA SER A 385 -4.64 -2.30 19.09
C SER A 385 -3.31 -3.00 18.79
N TRP A 386 -2.61 -2.57 17.74
CA TRP A 386 -1.31 -3.07 17.30
C TRP A 386 -0.17 -2.24 17.86
N GLU A 387 -0.39 -1.69 19.05
CA GLU A 387 0.48 -0.78 19.76
C GLU A 387 0.71 -1.30 21.16
N ASP A 388 1.97 -1.42 21.59
CA ASP A 388 2.30 -1.99 22.90
C ASP A 388 2.09 -0.97 24.05
N PRO A 389 0.98 -1.05 24.83
CA PRO A 389 0.71 -0.09 25.89
C PRO A 389 1.74 -0.16 27.02
N ARG A 390 2.62 -1.18 27.06
CA ARG A 390 3.73 -1.23 28.02
C ARG A 390 4.69 -0.07 27.83
N VAL A 391 4.99 0.29 26.58
CA VAL A 391 5.90 1.39 26.28
C VAL A 391 5.30 2.69 26.78
N GLU A 392 4.02 2.95 26.45
CA GLU A 392 3.34 4.12 26.96
C GLU A 392 3.31 4.11 28.48
N ARG A 393 2.99 3.02 29.18
CA ARG A 393 2.98 3.01 30.66
C ARG A 393 4.33 3.39 31.27
N GLU A 394 5.43 2.89 30.73
CA GLU A 394 6.78 3.19 31.20
C GLU A 394 7.13 4.68 31.04
N GLU A 395 6.72 5.29 29.93
CA GLU A 395 6.91 6.72 29.65
C GLU A 395 5.89 7.61 30.37
N LEU A 396 4.63 7.19 30.39
CA LEU A 396 3.47 7.91 30.90
C LEU A 396 3.52 8.10 32.39
N LYS A 397 3.64 7.01 33.13
CA LYS A 397 3.42 6.99 34.58
C LYS A 397 2.13 7.74 34.96
N LEU A 398 1.01 7.36 34.33
CA LEU A 398 -0.30 7.99 34.54
C LEU A 398 -0.67 8.02 36.03
N SER A 399 -1.32 9.11 36.42
CA SER A 399 -1.83 9.36 37.76
C SER A 399 -3.30 9.80 37.70
N SER A 400 -3.96 9.88 38.86
CA SER A 400 -5.34 10.36 38.97
C SER A 400 -5.55 11.82 38.56
N ASP A 401 -4.48 12.58 38.32
CA ASP A 401 -4.54 13.98 37.88
C ASP A 401 -4.52 14.11 36.34
N ASP A 402 -4.25 13.01 35.63
CA ASP A 402 -4.02 13.06 34.19
C ASP A 402 -5.30 13.07 33.35
N VAL A 403 -5.30 13.93 32.32
CA VAL A 403 -6.35 14.05 31.29
C VAL A 403 -5.74 13.62 29.96
N VAL A 404 -6.16 12.45 29.47
CA VAL A 404 -5.53 11.75 28.35
C VAL A 404 -6.35 11.92 27.07
N LEU A 405 -5.69 12.25 25.97
CA LEU A 405 -6.22 12.10 24.62
C LEU A 405 -5.55 10.89 23.94
N THR A 406 -6.33 9.97 23.40
CA THR A 406 -5.78 8.82 22.66
C THR A 406 -6.70 8.38 21.55
N ILE A 407 -6.14 7.83 20.48
CA ILE A 407 -6.94 7.16 19.46
C ILE A 407 -7.53 5.87 20.05
N SER A 408 -8.79 5.59 19.74
CA SER A 408 -9.54 4.44 20.23
C SER A 408 -8.95 3.15 19.66
N SER A 409 -8.82 3.05 18.32
CA SER A 409 -8.50 1.78 17.66
C SER A 409 -9.46 0.70 18.18
N ALA A 410 -8.99 -0.49 18.55
CA ALA A 410 -9.83 -1.54 19.16
C ALA A 410 -10.17 -1.32 20.65
N GLY A 411 -9.80 -0.17 21.23
CA GLY A 411 -10.03 0.18 22.63
C GLY A 411 -9.09 -0.49 23.65
N CYS A 412 -8.05 -1.21 23.20
CA CYS A 412 -7.16 -1.95 24.11
C CYS A 412 -6.34 -1.00 24.99
N ASN A 413 -5.77 0.06 24.41
CA ASN A 413 -4.94 1.01 25.16
C ASN A 413 -5.78 1.84 26.14
N VAL A 414 -7.01 2.22 25.77
CA VAL A 414 -7.95 2.91 26.66
C VAL A 414 -8.24 2.09 27.92
N LEU A 415 -8.58 0.80 27.76
CA LEU A 415 -8.83 -0.09 28.90
C LEU A 415 -7.58 -0.35 29.72
N ASP A 416 -6.40 -0.38 29.10
CA ASP A 416 -5.14 -0.51 29.81
C ASP A 416 -4.81 0.75 30.63
N TYR A 417 -5.03 1.95 30.09
CA TYR A 417 -4.83 3.22 30.79
C TYR A 417 -5.81 3.37 31.96
N LEU A 418 -7.06 2.91 31.83
CA LEU A 418 -8.03 2.92 32.93
C LEU A 418 -7.55 2.16 34.17
N LEU A 419 -6.68 1.16 34.03
CA LEU A 419 -6.12 0.45 35.18
C LEU A 419 -5.28 1.36 36.09
N GLU A 420 -4.72 2.44 35.53
CA GLU A 420 -3.96 3.46 36.26
C GLU A 420 -4.85 4.59 36.81
N LYS A 421 -6.17 4.51 36.58
CA LYS A 421 -7.20 5.43 37.06
C LYS A 421 -6.94 6.93 36.73
N PRO A 422 -6.62 7.30 35.48
CA PRO A 422 -6.49 8.70 35.10
C PRO A 422 -7.80 9.46 35.35
N LYS A 423 -7.70 10.79 35.53
CA LYS A 423 -8.86 11.66 35.73
C LYS A 423 -9.87 11.49 34.61
N HIS A 424 -9.39 11.51 33.37
CA HIS A 424 -10.22 11.35 32.19
C HIS A 424 -9.43 10.83 30.98
N ILE A 425 -10.12 10.14 30.07
CA ILE A 425 -9.62 9.70 28.77
C ILE A 425 -10.63 10.10 27.69
N THR A 426 -10.21 10.96 26.76
CA THR A 426 -10.93 11.21 25.51
C THR A 426 -10.40 10.24 24.46
N ALA A 427 -11.20 9.22 24.14
CA ALA A 427 -10.90 8.22 23.11
C ALA A 427 -11.51 8.66 21.77
N VAL A 428 -10.67 8.92 20.78
CA VAL A 428 -11.07 9.48 19.48
C VAL A 428 -10.90 8.48 18.35
N ASP A 429 -11.77 8.49 17.35
CA ASP A 429 -11.55 7.75 16.13
C ASP A 429 -12.32 8.38 14.96
N LEU A 430 -11.78 8.28 13.75
CA LEU A 430 -12.52 8.66 12.53
C LEU A 430 -13.52 7.57 12.13
N ASN A 431 -13.29 6.32 12.56
CA ASN A 431 -14.15 5.19 12.26
C ASN A 431 -15.12 4.90 13.41
N GLU A 432 -16.41 5.11 13.15
CA GLU A 432 -17.48 4.80 14.09
C GLU A 432 -17.46 3.34 14.59
N ALA A 433 -17.04 2.39 13.75
CA ALA A 433 -16.95 0.98 14.13
C ALA A 433 -15.95 0.76 15.26
N GLN A 434 -14.81 1.46 15.23
CA GLN A 434 -13.78 1.33 16.27
C GLN A 434 -14.26 1.88 17.62
N LEU A 435 -14.98 3.00 17.60
CA LEU A 435 -15.63 3.52 18.80
C LEU A 435 -16.73 2.60 19.30
N ALA A 436 -17.48 1.94 18.42
CA ALA A 436 -18.47 0.94 18.80
C ALA A 436 -17.84 -0.28 19.49
N VAL A 437 -16.65 -0.71 19.06
CA VAL A 437 -15.88 -1.77 19.73
C VAL A 437 -15.49 -1.37 21.15
N LEU A 438 -14.95 -0.17 21.34
CA LEU A 438 -14.61 0.34 22.66
C LEU A 438 -15.88 0.50 23.54
N ASP A 439 -16.97 1.05 23.01
CA ASP A 439 -18.23 1.22 23.74
C ASP A 439 -18.79 -0.13 24.24
N LEU A 440 -18.71 -1.18 23.43
CA LEU A 440 -19.13 -2.52 23.84
C LEU A 440 -18.25 -3.09 24.96
N LYS A 441 -16.93 -2.92 24.89
CA LYS A 441 -16.02 -3.36 25.97
C LYS A 441 -16.32 -2.62 27.26
N LEU A 442 -16.55 -1.31 27.20
CA LEU A 442 -16.95 -0.50 28.36
C LEU A 442 -18.32 -0.94 28.90
N ALA A 443 -19.28 -1.27 28.03
CA ALA A 443 -20.58 -1.79 28.42
C ALA A 443 -20.47 -3.14 29.15
N CYS A 444 -19.51 -4.00 28.78
CA CYS A 444 -19.23 -5.25 29.51
C CYS A 444 -18.77 -4.97 30.95
N VAL A 445 -17.85 -4.01 31.13
CA VAL A 445 -17.37 -3.60 32.45
C VAL A 445 -18.50 -2.97 33.27
N ALA A 446 -19.29 -2.08 32.66
CA ALA A 446 -20.45 -1.45 33.28
C ALA A 446 -21.55 -2.46 33.66
N ALA A 447 -21.67 -3.56 32.92
CA ALA A 447 -22.57 -4.67 33.23
C ALA A 447 -22.08 -5.58 34.36
N LYS A 448 -20.88 -5.31 34.90
CA LYS A 448 -20.19 -6.18 35.87
C LYS A 448 -20.03 -7.61 35.33
N MET A 449 -19.79 -7.74 34.02
CA MET A 449 -19.53 -9.03 33.40
C MET A 449 -18.34 -9.71 34.09
N PRO A 450 -18.44 -10.98 34.51
CA PRO A 450 -17.33 -11.69 35.11
C PRO A 450 -16.11 -11.77 34.18
N GLN A 451 -14.90 -11.83 34.76
CA GLN A 451 -13.67 -11.88 33.96
C GLN A 451 -13.63 -13.07 33.01
N HIS A 452 -14.14 -14.23 33.42
CA HIS A 452 -14.13 -15.44 32.58
C HIS A 452 -15.03 -15.29 31.34
N ASP A 453 -16.19 -14.63 31.46
CA ASP A 453 -17.08 -14.33 30.34
C ASP A 453 -16.48 -13.27 29.42
N PHE A 454 -15.91 -12.20 30.00
CA PHE A 454 -15.22 -11.19 29.21
C PHE A 454 -14.06 -11.79 28.41
N PHE A 455 -13.29 -12.69 29.03
CA PHE A 455 -12.20 -13.40 28.38
C PHE A 455 -12.71 -14.42 27.34
N ALA A 456 -13.80 -15.13 27.62
CA ALA A 456 -14.42 -16.02 26.65
C ALA A 456 -14.90 -15.26 25.41
N LEU A 457 -15.54 -14.11 25.59
CA LEU A 457 -16.02 -13.25 24.51
C LEU A 457 -14.88 -12.67 23.67
N TRP A 458 -13.95 -11.95 24.29
CA TRP A 458 -12.93 -11.19 23.55
C TRP A 458 -11.64 -11.97 23.30
N GLY A 459 -11.32 -12.91 24.19
CA GLY A 459 -10.07 -13.68 24.14
C GLY A 459 -10.21 -15.02 23.45
N ARG A 460 -11.38 -15.66 23.52
CA ARG A 460 -11.67 -16.92 22.83
C ARG A 460 -12.70 -16.77 21.71
N SER A 461 -13.20 -15.56 21.49
CA SER A 461 -14.18 -15.26 20.45
C SER A 461 -15.46 -16.09 20.59
N ASP A 462 -15.91 -16.40 21.82
CA ASP A 462 -17.09 -17.24 22.02
C ASP A 462 -18.39 -16.47 21.67
N PRO A 463 -19.07 -16.80 20.56
CA PRO A 463 -20.26 -16.08 20.15
C PRO A 463 -21.45 -16.31 21.09
N ARG A 464 -21.45 -17.40 21.87
CA ARG A 464 -22.55 -17.72 22.80
C ARG A 464 -22.63 -16.68 23.91
N VAL A 465 -21.49 -16.32 24.48
CA VAL A 465 -21.38 -15.26 25.49
C VAL A 465 -21.89 -13.94 24.93
N PHE A 466 -21.57 -13.62 23.67
CA PHE A 466 -22.11 -12.41 23.04
C PHE A 466 -23.64 -12.44 22.95
N THR A 467 -24.22 -13.52 22.42
CA THR A 467 -25.67 -13.67 22.27
C THR A 467 -26.41 -13.66 23.61
N GLU A 468 -25.87 -14.36 24.61
CA GLU A 468 -26.43 -14.45 25.97
C GLU A 468 -26.47 -13.08 26.66
N HIS A 469 -25.43 -12.25 26.49
CA HIS A 469 -25.32 -11.00 27.22
C HIS A 469 -25.78 -9.75 26.45
N TYR A 470 -25.67 -9.73 25.11
CA TYR A 470 -25.83 -8.49 24.34
C TYR A 470 -27.23 -7.89 24.46
N ARG A 471 -28.27 -8.64 24.05
CA ARG A 471 -29.67 -8.16 24.10
C ARG A 471 -30.12 -7.91 25.54
N PRO A 472 -29.87 -8.80 26.52
CA PRO A 472 -30.41 -8.63 27.87
C PRO A 472 -29.70 -7.55 28.70
N SER A 473 -28.38 -7.36 28.51
CA SER A 473 -27.59 -6.53 29.44
C SER A 473 -26.69 -5.49 28.77
N LEU A 474 -25.97 -5.82 27.69
CA LEU A 474 -24.95 -4.92 27.13
C LEU A 474 -25.55 -3.80 26.29
N ARG A 475 -26.57 -4.09 25.48
CA ARG A 475 -27.18 -3.11 24.56
C ARG A 475 -27.69 -1.86 25.29
N ALA A 476 -28.30 -2.03 26.47
CA ALA A 476 -28.82 -0.94 27.28
C ALA A 476 -27.71 -0.07 27.91
N ARG A 477 -26.47 -0.60 28.00
CA ARG A 477 -25.31 0.06 28.60
C ARG A 477 -24.37 0.71 27.59
N LEU A 478 -24.58 0.46 26.29
CA LEU A 478 -23.91 1.22 25.23
C LEU A 478 -24.22 2.70 25.41
N ARG A 479 -23.21 3.56 25.30
CA ARG A 479 -23.33 4.99 25.58
C ARG A 479 -23.87 5.73 24.37
N ARG A 480 -23.61 5.23 23.16
CA ARG A 480 -23.87 5.93 21.89
C ARG A 480 -24.95 5.22 21.08
N ASP A 481 -25.83 6.00 20.45
CA ASP A 481 -26.82 5.46 19.50
C ASP A 481 -26.15 4.87 18.25
N ALA A 482 -25.05 5.46 17.80
CA ALA A 482 -24.25 4.92 16.70
C ALA A 482 -23.75 3.50 17.03
N SER A 483 -23.25 3.27 18.24
CA SER A 483 -22.79 1.96 18.69
C SER A 483 -23.93 0.95 18.82
N ARG A 484 -25.11 1.36 19.30
CA ARG A 484 -26.32 0.52 19.30
C ARG A 484 -26.70 0.07 17.88
N ARG A 485 -26.81 1.02 16.94
CA ARG A 485 -27.14 0.71 15.53
C ARG A 485 -26.11 -0.21 14.90
N TYR A 486 -24.82 0.06 15.15
CA TYR A 486 -23.72 -0.74 14.65
C TYR A 486 -23.86 -2.20 15.09
N TRP A 487 -23.90 -2.45 16.40
CA TRP A 487 -23.98 -3.81 16.92
C TRP A 487 -25.30 -4.51 16.60
N ASP A 488 -26.42 -3.77 16.59
CA ASP A 488 -27.72 -4.31 16.16
C ASP A 488 -27.70 -4.83 14.71
N SER A 489 -26.87 -4.25 13.86
CA SER A 489 -26.71 -4.64 12.45
C SER A 489 -25.67 -5.76 12.24
N ASN A 490 -24.81 -6.01 13.23
CA ASN A 490 -23.64 -6.90 13.10
C ASN A 490 -23.66 -8.12 14.06
N LEU A 491 -24.83 -8.43 14.64
CA LEU A 491 -24.94 -9.42 15.73
C LEU A 491 -24.42 -10.82 15.41
N ASP A 492 -24.59 -11.26 14.16
CA ASP A 492 -24.35 -12.65 13.75
C ASP A 492 -22.97 -12.86 13.10
N GLU A 493 -22.23 -11.80 12.81
CA GLU A 493 -21.10 -11.85 11.86
C GLU A 493 -19.73 -11.76 12.54
N LEU A 494 -19.55 -10.85 13.51
CA LEU A 494 -18.21 -10.51 13.99
C LEU A 494 -17.61 -11.49 15.03
N PHE A 495 -18.43 -12.21 15.81
CA PHE A 495 -17.92 -13.20 16.76
C PHE A 495 -18.03 -14.64 16.22
N ARG A 496 -18.88 -14.87 15.22
CA ARG A 496 -19.12 -16.20 14.64
C ARG A 496 -17.89 -16.74 13.90
N ASP A 497 -17.18 -15.88 13.18
CA ASP A 497 -16.00 -16.26 12.37
C ASP A 497 -14.67 -16.08 13.11
N ASN A 498 -14.73 -15.99 14.45
CA ASN A 498 -13.63 -15.71 15.37
C ASN A 498 -13.11 -14.25 15.29
N TRP A 499 -13.28 -13.48 16.37
CA TRP A 499 -12.86 -12.08 16.50
C TRP A 499 -11.42 -11.83 16.05
N MET A 500 -10.51 -12.77 16.31
CA MET A 500 -9.09 -12.65 15.92
C MET A 500 -8.87 -12.62 14.40
N PHE A 501 -9.85 -13.07 13.62
CA PHE A 501 -9.86 -13.07 12.16
C PHE A 501 -10.88 -12.09 11.56
N CYS A 502 -11.47 -11.23 12.38
CA CYS A 502 -12.43 -10.21 11.95
C CYS A 502 -11.78 -8.85 11.69
N GLY A 503 -12.46 -8.05 10.86
CA GLY A 503 -11.93 -6.79 10.37
C GLY A 503 -10.81 -6.97 9.35
N THR A 504 -10.21 -5.87 8.93
CA THR A 504 -9.20 -5.89 7.85
C THR A 504 -7.90 -6.57 8.29
N SER A 505 -7.41 -6.22 9.49
CA SER A 505 -6.25 -6.85 10.12
C SER A 505 -6.47 -8.35 10.40
N GLY A 506 -7.67 -8.73 10.87
CA GLY A 506 -8.04 -10.12 11.09
C GLY A 506 -8.10 -10.94 9.79
N LEU A 507 -8.56 -10.36 8.68
CA LEU A 507 -8.51 -11.01 7.37
C LEU A 507 -7.07 -11.30 6.95
N MET A 508 -6.16 -10.34 7.11
CA MET A 508 -4.74 -10.54 6.83
C MET A 508 -4.16 -11.68 7.69
N ALA A 509 -4.52 -11.72 8.98
CA ALA A 509 -4.15 -12.80 9.88
C ALA A 509 -4.71 -14.16 9.44
N PHE A 510 -5.97 -14.21 9.01
CA PHE A 510 -6.61 -15.42 8.49
C PHE A 510 -5.88 -15.96 7.26
N LEU A 511 -5.58 -15.11 6.28
CA LEU A 511 -4.84 -15.48 5.07
C LEU A 511 -3.43 -16.01 5.41
N PHE A 512 -2.74 -15.36 6.35
CA PHE A 512 -1.46 -15.86 6.85
C PHE A 512 -1.61 -17.23 7.53
N MET A 513 -2.70 -17.46 8.26
CA MET A 513 -2.97 -18.73 8.94
C MET A 513 -3.30 -19.89 8.02
N LEU A 514 -3.81 -19.66 6.80
CA LEU A 514 -3.98 -20.71 5.79
C LEU A 514 -2.64 -21.38 5.43
N ILE A 515 -1.53 -20.64 5.54
CA ILE A 515 -0.17 -21.13 5.27
C ILE A 515 0.51 -21.59 6.56
N ALA A 516 0.40 -20.80 7.64
CA ALA A 516 1.15 -21.04 8.87
C ALA A 516 0.68 -22.27 9.66
N ARG A 517 -0.62 -22.59 9.64
CA ARG A 517 -1.18 -23.74 10.37
C ARG A 517 -0.68 -25.09 9.84
N PRO A 518 -0.73 -25.38 8.52
CA PRO A 518 -0.13 -26.60 7.96
C PRO A 518 1.37 -26.75 8.26
N LEU A 519 2.10 -25.63 8.39
CA LEU A 519 3.52 -25.61 8.74
C LEU A 519 3.79 -25.82 10.24
N GLY A 520 2.75 -26.01 11.07
CA GLY A 520 2.88 -26.30 12.50
C GLY A 520 3.20 -25.09 13.37
N ILE A 521 3.20 -23.85 12.83
CA ILE A 521 3.55 -22.63 13.57
C ILE A 521 2.60 -22.41 14.75
N SER A 522 1.30 -22.57 14.55
CA SER A 522 0.30 -22.41 15.62
C SER A 522 0.52 -23.40 16.76
N SER A 523 0.78 -24.68 16.44
CA SER A 523 1.06 -25.70 17.45
C SER A 523 2.37 -25.42 18.19
N ALA A 524 3.37 -24.85 17.52
CA ALA A 524 4.65 -24.53 18.13
C ALA A 524 4.53 -23.37 19.14
N LEU A 525 3.77 -22.32 18.77
CA LEU A 525 3.48 -21.19 19.65
C LEU A 525 2.66 -21.60 20.89
N GLN A 526 1.68 -22.50 20.72
CA GLN A 526 0.92 -23.06 21.85
C GLN A 526 1.82 -23.85 22.81
N ARG A 527 2.83 -24.55 22.28
CA ARG A 527 3.81 -25.31 23.06
C ARG A 527 4.97 -24.46 23.60
N ASN A 528 4.99 -23.15 23.35
CA ASN A 528 6.08 -22.25 23.73
C ASN A 528 7.47 -22.69 23.21
N LEU A 529 7.52 -23.25 22.00
CA LEU A 529 8.78 -23.59 21.34
C LEU A 529 9.52 -22.33 20.91
N ARG A 530 10.84 -22.42 20.74
CA ARG A 530 11.65 -21.34 20.14
C ARG A 530 11.76 -21.52 18.63
N PHE A 531 12.14 -20.45 17.94
CA PHE A 531 12.39 -20.53 16.50
C PHE A 531 13.44 -21.58 16.14
N GLU A 532 14.50 -21.73 16.95
CA GLU A 532 15.54 -22.73 16.70
C GLU A 532 15.02 -24.17 16.75
N ASP A 533 13.96 -24.43 17.51
CA ASP A 533 13.36 -25.76 17.63
C ASP A 533 12.61 -26.17 16.36
N LEU A 534 12.12 -25.18 15.58
CA LEU A 534 11.49 -25.38 14.27
C LEU A 534 12.48 -25.47 13.11
N LYS A 535 13.73 -25.07 13.34
CA LYS A 535 14.77 -24.94 12.31
C LYS A 535 15.46 -26.26 11.95
N LYS A 536 14.73 -27.38 12.01
CA LYS A 536 15.24 -28.73 11.69
C LYS A 536 14.61 -29.27 10.40
N GLY A 537 15.44 -29.79 9.50
CA GLY A 537 15.01 -30.53 8.31
C GLY A 537 14.41 -29.67 7.18
N TYR A 538 13.38 -30.19 6.51
CA TYR A 538 12.73 -29.57 5.34
C TYR A 538 11.89 -28.33 5.70
N LEU A 539 11.32 -28.29 6.90
CA LEU A 539 10.48 -27.18 7.38
C LEU A 539 11.27 -25.86 7.48
N ALA A 540 12.53 -25.92 7.91
CA ALA A 540 13.42 -24.77 7.95
C ALA A 540 13.63 -24.13 6.56
N ARG A 541 13.83 -24.97 5.53
CA ARG A 541 14.00 -24.50 4.14
C ARG A 541 12.73 -23.86 3.59
N LEU A 542 11.56 -24.40 3.94
CA LEU A 542 10.26 -23.81 3.58
C LEU A 542 10.02 -22.46 4.28
N ILE A 543 10.34 -22.35 5.57
CA ILE A 543 10.22 -21.10 6.32
C ILE A 543 11.18 -20.05 5.76
N ASP A 544 12.43 -20.42 5.47
CA ASP A 544 13.42 -19.50 4.88
C ASP A 544 13.01 -19.07 3.46
N PHE A 545 12.47 -19.98 2.65
CA PHE A 545 11.92 -19.65 1.32
C PHE A 545 10.69 -18.74 1.44
N GLY A 546 9.75 -19.04 2.33
CA GLY A 546 8.59 -18.21 2.60
C GLY A 546 9.00 -16.81 3.06
N ALA A 547 9.92 -16.72 4.04
CA ALA A 547 10.51 -15.47 4.53
C ALA A 547 11.26 -14.70 3.43
N TRP A 548 11.87 -15.39 2.47
CA TRP A 548 12.48 -14.76 1.29
C TRP A 548 11.43 -14.22 0.31
N VAL A 549 10.35 -14.97 0.03
CA VAL A 549 9.24 -14.52 -0.83
C VAL A 549 8.54 -13.31 -0.22
N VAL A 550 8.11 -13.39 1.05
CA VAL A 550 7.54 -12.23 1.73
C VAL A 550 8.60 -11.16 1.98
N GLY A 551 9.89 -11.47 1.95
CA GLY A 551 10.95 -10.45 2.01
C GLY A 551 11.07 -9.60 0.74
N GLN A 552 10.35 -9.91 -0.35
CA GLN A 552 10.46 -9.15 -1.60
C GLN A 552 9.70 -7.82 -1.50
N PRO A 553 10.33 -6.66 -1.81
CA PRO A 553 9.67 -5.35 -1.72
C PRO A 553 8.38 -5.25 -2.53
N LEU A 554 8.36 -5.87 -3.73
CA LEU A 554 7.17 -5.90 -4.60
C LEU A 554 5.96 -6.55 -3.92
N VAL A 555 6.15 -7.57 -3.08
CA VAL A 555 5.04 -8.21 -2.37
C VAL A 555 4.36 -7.23 -1.42
N TRP A 556 5.15 -6.45 -0.66
CA TRP A 556 4.60 -5.52 0.33
C TRP A 556 4.07 -4.22 -0.26
N THR A 557 4.57 -3.79 -1.41
CA THR A 557 3.94 -2.70 -2.17
C THR A 557 2.45 -2.96 -2.41
N TYR A 558 2.04 -4.22 -2.58
CA TYR A 558 0.64 -4.60 -2.80
C TYR A 558 -0.03 -5.25 -1.58
N ALA A 559 0.73 -5.90 -0.69
CA ALA A 559 0.18 -6.59 0.48
C ALA A 559 0.00 -5.67 1.71
N ALA A 560 0.88 -4.69 1.93
CA ALA A 560 0.79 -3.81 3.10
C ALA A 560 -0.55 -3.05 3.19
N PRO A 561 -1.13 -2.56 2.08
CA PRO A 561 -2.44 -1.92 2.12
C PRO A 561 -3.59 -2.84 2.56
N LEU A 562 -3.47 -4.17 2.36
CA LEU A 562 -4.44 -5.15 2.89
C LEU A 562 -4.47 -5.16 4.42
N GLY A 563 -3.33 -4.84 5.05
CA GLY A 563 -3.20 -4.69 6.49
C GLY A 563 -3.70 -3.36 7.04
N GLY A 564 -4.20 -2.46 6.19
CA GLY A 564 -4.61 -1.11 6.59
C GLY A 564 -3.44 -0.11 6.65
N ILE A 565 -2.33 -0.37 5.96
CA ILE A 565 -1.15 0.52 5.91
C ILE A 565 -1.28 1.46 4.69
N PRO A 566 -1.35 2.79 4.87
CA PRO A 566 -1.49 3.73 3.77
C PRO A 566 -0.17 3.93 2.98
N PRO A 567 -0.24 4.37 1.70
CA PRO A 567 0.94 4.68 0.90
C PRO A 567 1.89 5.71 1.53
N GLU A 568 1.34 6.69 2.26
CA GLU A 568 2.09 7.73 2.98
C GLU A 568 3.05 7.10 4.01
N GLN A 569 2.58 6.12 4.78
CA GLN A 569 3.40 5.40 5.76
C GLN A 569 4.48 4.54 5.08
N LEU A 570 4.17 3.94 3.92
CA LEU A 570 5.15 3.18 3.14
C LEU A 570 6.26 4.08 2.56
N ALA A 571 5.94 5.33 2.22
CA ALA A 571 6.90 6.28 1.68
C ALA A 571 8.02 6.62 2.68
N LEU A 572 7.74 6.54 3.98
CA LEU A 572 8.71 6.83 5.06
C LEU A 572 9.94 5.91 5.03
N VAL A 573 9.84 4.72 4.42
CA VAL A 573 10.94 3.75 4.32
C VAL A 573 11.49 3.59 2.90
N ASP A 574 11.22 4.53 1.98
CA ASP A 574 11.77 4.49 0.60
C ASP A 574 13.31 4.48 0.58
N ARG A 575 13.96 4.94 1.66
CA ARG A 575 15.42 4.86 1.86
C ARG A 575 15.93 3.47 2.21
N ARG A 576 15.06 2.57 2.69
CA ARG A 576 15.41 1.23 3.13
C ARG A 576 14.40 0.22 2.60
N PRO A 577 14.45 -0.11 1.29
CA PRO A 577 13.52 -1.05 0.66
C PRO A 577 13.54 -2.45 1.29
N ARG A 578 14.56 -2.77 2.10
CA ARG A 578 14.70 -4.04 2.83
C ARG A 578 14.07 -4.04 4.22
N VAL A 579 13.63 -2.90 4.77
CA VAL A 579 13.04 -2.83 6.13
C VAL A 579 11.99 -3.89 6.35
N PHE A 580 11.03 -4.03 5.42
CA PHE A 580 9.99 -5.06 5.52
C PHE A 580 10.57 -6.46 5.71
N SER A 581 11.53 -6.84 4.88
CA SER A 581 12.20 -8.14 4.97
C SER A 581 12.98 -8.31 6.28
N GLU A 582 13.61 -7.26 6.77
CA GLU A 582 14.37 -7.27 8.02
C GLU A 582 13.46 -7.40 9.23
N ARG A 583 12.33 -6.66 9.25
CA ARG A 583 11.30 -6.75 10.30
C ARG A 583 10.65 -8.11 10.34
N ILE A 584 10.26 -8.67 9.19
CA ILE A 584 9.66 -10.01 9.14
C ILE A 584 10.62 -11.06 9.66
N ARG A 585 11.89 -11.02 9.24
CA ARG A 585 12.91 -11.95 9.73
C ARG A 585 13.08 -11.83 11.24
N GLU A 586 13.15 -10.62 11.78
CA GLU A 586 13.23 -10.40 13.22
C GLU A 586 11.99 -10.94 13.94
N ILE A 587 10.80 -10.63 13.44
CA ILE A 587 9.52 -11.08 14.01
C ILE A 587 9.45 -12.61 14.05
N LEU A 588 9.72 -13.25 12.91
CA LEU A 588 9.71 -14.70 12.74
C LEU A 588 10.82 -15.39 13.52
N ALA A 589 11.96 -14.75 13.76
CA ALA A 589 13.07 -15.37 14.48
C ALA A 589 12.99 -15.15 15.99
N THR A 590 12.40 -14.04 16.45
CA THR A 590 12.51 -13.58 17.84
C THR A 590 11.17 -13.19 18.44
N ARG A 591 10.52 -12.13 17.92
CA ARG A 591 9.43 -11.44 18.63
C ARG A 591 8.21 -12.33 18.89
N MET A 592 7.81 -13.14 17.91
CA MET A 592 6.60 -13.97 18.05
C MET A 592 6.75 -15.09 19.07
N TRP A 593 7.98 -15.48 19.43
CA TRP A 593 8.27 -16.57 20.36
C TRP A 593 8.42 -16.09 21.81
N SER A 594 8.40 -14.76 22.04
CA SER A 594 8.51 -14.24 23.40
C SER A 594 7.28 -14.63 24.22
N ARG A 595 7.53 -15.11 25.45
CA ARG A 595 6.47 -15.62 26.36
C ARG A 595 5.45 -14.55 26.75
N ASP A 596 5.86 -13.29 26.73
CA ASP A 596 5.06 -12.12 27.09
C ASP A 596 4.48 -11.38 25.87
N ASN A 597 4.59 -11.93 24.65
CA ASN A 597 4.11 -11.28 23.43
C ASN A 597 2.78 -11.87 22.94
N TYR A 598 1.68 -11.22 23.33
CA TYR A 598 0.33 -11.67 22.95
C TYR A 598 -0.06 -11.30 21.51
N PHE A 599 0.55 -10.29 20.89
CA PHE A 599 0.13 -9.76 19.58
C PHE A 599 0.13 -10.84 18.51
N TYR A 600 1.26 -11.54 18.38
CA TYR A 600 1.39 -12.64 17.42
C TYR A 600 0.70 -13.92 17.89
N HIS A 601 0.74 -14.21 19.19
CA HIS A 601 0.12 -15.41 19.76
C HIS A 601 -1.39 -15.47 19.47
N GLY A 602 -2.08 -14.35 19.66
CA GLY A 602 -3.51 -14.22 19.42
C GLY A 602 -3.91 -14.58 17.98
N TYR A 603 -3.27 -13.95 17.00
CA TYR A 603 -3.53 -14.24 15.59
C TYR A 603 -3.09 -15.64 15.17
N CYS A 604 -1.95 -16.12 15.67
CA CYS A 604 -1.43 -17.41 15.25
C CYS A 604 -2.24 -18.59 15.79
N THR A 605 -2.87 -18.45 16.96
CA THR A 605 -3.67 -19.50 17.58
C THR A 605 -5.17 -19.29 17.37
N GLY A 606 -5.59 -18.08 17.02
CA GLY A 606 -6.99 -17.67 16.94
C GLY A 606 -7.62 -17.35 18.29
N GLN A 607 -6.86 -17.34 19.38
CA GLN A 607 -7.35 -17.01 20.72
C GLN A 607 -6.21 -16.51 21.61
N PHE A 608 -6.52 -15.92 22.76
CA PHE A 608 -5.55 -15.61 23.80
C PHE A 608 -5.47 -16.72 24.86
N ASP A 609 -4.29 -16.86 25.44
CA ASP A 609 -4.02 -17.66 26.64
C ASP A 609 -4.06 -16.77 27.90
N ALA A 610 -3.86 -17.36 29.09
CA ALA A 610 -3.71 -16.60 30.32
C ALA A 610 -2.54 -15.59 30.25
N PHE A 611 -2.64 -14.50 31.01
CA PHE A 611 -1.61 -13.47 31.09
C PHE A 611 -0.24 -14.09 31.43
N PRO A 612 0.87 -13.69 30.77
CA PRO A 612 1.05 -12.50 29.92
C PRO A 612 0.71 -12.66 28.42
N LYS A 613 0.07 -13.76 28.02
CA LYS A 613 -0.32 -14.02 26.61
C LYS A 613 -1.68 -13.45 26.20
N CYS A 614 -2.15 -12.45 26.95
CA CYS A 614 -3.31 -11.64 26.63
C CYS A 614 -3.04 -10.18 27.01
N PRO A 615 -3.83 -9.23 26.49
CA PRO A 615 -3.78 -7.85 26.97
C PRO A 615 -4.02 -7.78 28.49
N ARG A 616 -3.23 -6.94 29.18
CA ARG A 616 -3.24 -6.85 30.65
C ARG A 616 -4.64 -6.61 31.22
N TYR A 617 -5.42 -5.72 30.60
CA TYR A 617 -6.80 -5.41 31.01
C TYR A 617 -7.73 -6.61 31.03
N MET A 618 -7.43 -7.69 30.30
CA MET A 618 -8.25 -8.91 30.26
C MET A 618 -7.86 -9.94 31.32
N SER A 619 -6.73 -9.75 32.00
CA SER A 619 -6.19 -10.74 32.93
C SER A 619 -7.05 -10.89 34.19
N ALA A 620 -7.02 -12.09 34.80
CA ALA A 620 -7.71 -12.37 36.06
C ALA A 620 -7.25 -11.44 37.21
N GLU A 621 -5.99 -11.01 37.18
CA GLU A 621 -5.42 -10.11 38.18
C GLU A 621 -5.88 -8.65 38.00
N HIS A 622 -5.97 -8.17 36.76
CA HIS A 622 -6.17 -6.73 36.49
C HIS A 622 -7.62 -6.37 36.16
N TYR A 623 -8.38 -7.25 35.50
CA TYR A 623 -9.77 -6.98 35.14
C TYR A 623 -10.66 -6.61 36.35
N PRO A 624 -10.49 -7.20 37.56
CA PRO A 624 -11.22 -6.75 38.75
C PRO A 624 -11.04 -5.26 39.08
N LYS A 625 -9.91 -4.64 38.72
CA LYS A 625 -9.68 -3.20 38.92
C LYS A 625 -10.61 -2.35 38.04
N LEU A 626 -10.95 -2.81 36.85
CA LEU A 626 -11.96 -2.17 35.99
C LEU A 626 -13.36 -2.39 36.56
N LEU A 627 -13.66 -3.61 37.02
CA LEU A 627 -14.96 -3.92 37.65
C LEU A 627 -15.20 -3.16 38.95
N ALA A 628 -14.17 -2.64 39.62
CA ALA A 628 -14.34 -1.80 40.80
C ALA A 628 -15.01 -0.45 40.46
N MET A 629 -14.89 0.03 39.21
CA MET A 629 -15.48 1.31 38.79
C MET A 629 -16.99 1.19 38.56
N SER A 630 -17.77 2.16 39.02
CA SER A 630 -19.21 2.24 38.72
C SER A 630 -19.47 2.63 37.26
N ASP A 631 -20.68 2.38 36.74
CA ASP A 631 -21.05 2.85 35.39
C ASP A 631 -21.00 4.38 35.28
N ALA A 632 -21.41 5.09 36.34
CA ALA A 632 -21.29 6.56 36.41
C ALA A 632 -19.83 7.02 36.35
N GLU A 633 -18.95 6.39 37.13
CA GLU A 633 -17.52 6.68 37.11
C GLU A 633 -16.88 6.38 35.74
N LEU A 634 -17.25 5.26 35.10
CA LEU A 634 -16.73 4.92 33.77
C LEU A 634 -17.19 5.91 32.69
N LYS A 635 -18.39 6.49 32.83
CA LYS A 635 -18.92 7.54 31.94
C LYS A 635 -18.22 8.87 32.19
N GLU A 636 -17.91 9.19 33.44
CA GLU A 636 -17.13 10.38 33.80
C GLU A 636 -15.67 10.27 33.35
N ARG A 637 -15.07 9.09 33.41
CA ARG A 637 -13.66 8.88 33.06
C ARG A 637 -13.38 8.67 31.58
N VAL A 638 -14.36 8.28 30.75
CA VAL A 638 -14.12 8.01 29.33
C VAL A 638 -15.16 8.67 28.43
N THR A 639 -14.68 9.59 27.59
CA THR A 639 -15.44 10.16 26.48
C THR A 639 -15.10 9.44 25.18
N LEU A 640 -16.13 9.14 24.40
CA LEU A 640 -16.01 8.56 23.05
C LEU A 640 -16.32 9.64 22.02
N PHE A 641 -15.34 10.03 21.23
CA PHE A 641 -15.44 11.14 20.29
C PHE A 641 -15.22 10.67 18.85
N HIS A 642 -16.19 10.92 17.97
CA HIS A 642 -16.09 10.64 16.54
C HIS A 642 -15.54 11.86 15.82
N GLY A 643 -14.32 11.77 15.32
CA GLY A 643 -13.59 12.89 14.71
C GLY A 643 -12.08 12.69 14.76
N SER A 644 -11.32 13.69 14.32
CA SER A 644 -9.87 13.65 14.44
C SER A 644 -9.43 13.96 15.87
N TRP A 645 -8.22 13.55 16.25
CA TRP A 645 -7.61 13.95 17.52
C TRP A 645 -7.36 15.47 17.60
N GLY A 646 -7.31 16.18 16.47
CA GLY A 646 -7.20 17.65 16.43
C GLY A 646 -8.52 18.37 16.72
N ASP A 647 -9.67 17.69 16.64
CA ASP A 647 -10.99 18.30 16.90
C ASP A 647 -11.49 18.04 18.33
N ALA A 648 -10.80 17.19 19.09
CA ALA A 648 -11.26 16.72 20.38
C ALA A 648 -11.01 17.75 21.48
N GLU A 649 -12.06 18.05 22.24
CA GLU A 649 -12.00 18.98 23.37
C GLU A 649 -11.70 18.25 24.70
N PRO A 650 -10.88 18.84 25.59
CA PRO A 650 -10.67 18.31 26.92
C PRO A 650 -11.92 18.52 27.77
N PRO A 651 -12.23 17.62 28.72
CA PRO A 651 -13.38 17.76 29.63
C PRO A 651 -13.21 18.90 30.64
N THR A 652 -11.98 19.41 30.80
CA THR A 652 -11.59 20.39 31.82
C THR A 652 -10.87 21.57 31.18
N SER A 653 -11.03 22.76 31.75
CA SER A 653 -10.35 23.98 31.29
C SER A 653 -8.83 23.94 31.38
N SER A 654 -8.25 23.00 32.16
CA SER A 654 -6.79 22.82 32.26
C SER A 654 -6.15 22.22 31.00
N GLY A 655 -6.95 21.62 30.10
CA GLY A 655 -6.43 20.95 28.90
C GLY A 655 -5.96 19.50 29.13
N PHE A 656 -5.51 18.87 28.05
CA PHE A 656 -4.91 17.53 28.08
C PHE A 656 -3.52 17.55 28.72
N THR A 657 -3.22 16.59 29.59
CA THR A 657 -1.88 16.39 30.19
C THR A 657 -1.09 15.27 29.51
N PHE A 658 -1.74 14.48 28.67
CA PHE A 658 -1.05 13.53 27.80
C PHE A 658 -1.81 13.29 26.50
N VAL A 659 -1.07 13.15 25.40
CA VAL A 659 -1.63 12.84 24.09
C VAL A 659 -0.88 11.66 23.48
N SER A 660 -1.60 10.59 23.17
CA SER A 660 -1.10 9.42 22.44
C SER A 660 -1.63 9.44 21.00
N LEU A 661 -0.76 9.77 20.05
CA LEU A 661 -1.09 9.85 18.62
C LEU A 661 -0.99 8.50 17.89
N LEU A 662 -0.57 7.43 18.60
CA LEU A 662 -0.22 6.13 18.02
C LEU A 662 0.72 6.32 16.82
N ASP A 663 0.39 5.80 15.63
CA ASP A 663 1.13 5.99 14.37
C ASP A 663 0.35 6.84 13.35
N SER A 664 -0.71 7.51 13.77
CA SER A 664 -1.64 8.22 12.87
C SER A 664 -0.99 9.34 12.05
N MET A 665 0.14 9.87 12.51
CA MET A 665 0.88 10.91 11.80
C MET A 665 1.56 10.39 10.53
N ASP A 666 1.88 9.09 10.46
CA ASP A 666 2.47 8.46 9.27
C ASP A 666 1.45 8.42 8.11
N TRP A 667 0.16 8.67 8.40
CA TRP A 667 -0.96 8.54 7.47
C TRP A 667 -1.33 9.89 6.83
N MET A 668 -0.63 10.97 7.20
CA MET A 668 -1.04 12.34 6.90
C MET A 668 0.02 13.09 6.11
N PRO A 669 -0.36 13.91 5.12
CA PRO A 669 0.58 14.86 4.51
C PRO A 669 1.02 15.93 5.54
N PRO A 670 2.20 16.55 5.37
CA PRO A 670 2.74 17.52 6.32
C PRO A 670 1.79 18.68 6.66
N THR A 671 1.00 19.14 5.69
CA THR A 671 0.03 20.24 5.85
C THR A 671 -1.09 19.90 6.82
N LEU A 672 -1.74 18.75 6.63
CA LEU A 672 -2.80 18.28 7.52
C LEU A 672 -2.25 17.98 8.91
N LEU A 673 -1.08 17.35 8.98
CA LEU A 673 -0.43 17.05 10.25
C LEU A 673 -0.11 18.31 11.04
N ALA A 674 0.43 19.36 10.39
CA ALA A 674 0.73 20.62 11.06
C ALA A 674 -0.54 21.26 11.66
N THR A 675 -1.64 21.31 10.90
CA THR A 675 -2.93 21.84 11.38
C THR A 675 -3.44 21.07 12.58
N LEU A 676 -3.49 19.74 12.50
CA LEU A 676 -4.00 18.93 13.61
C LEU A 676 -3.10 19.02 14.83
N VAL A 677 -1.77 19.05 14.66
CA VAL A 677 -0.82 19.24 15.77
C VAL A 677 -1.06 20.60 16.43
N LYS A 678 -1.16 21.68 15.66
CA LYS A 678 -1.48 23.01 16.20
C LYS A 678 -2.77 22.99 17.02
N ASP A 679 -3.84 22.49 16.45
CA ASP A 679 -5.17 22.48 17.05
C ASP A 679 -5.18 21.64 18.34
N MET A 680 -4.54 20.46 18.32
CA MET A 680 -4.38 19.60 19.51
C MET A 680 -3.55 20.29 20.61
N LEU A 681 -2.41 20.89 20.26
CA LEU A 681 -1.54 21.56 21.23
C LEU A 681 -2.22 22.77 21.88
N SER A 682 -3.11 23.46 21.15
CA SER A 682 -3.89 24.59 21.70
C SER A 682 -4.82 24.18 22.85
N ARG A 683 -5.16 22.89 22.94
CA ARG A 683 -6.04 22.28 23.95
C ARG A 683 -5.30 21.52 25.04
N CYS A 684 -3.97 21.58 25.03
CA CYS A 684 -3.12 20.91 25.99
C CYS A 684 -2.74 21.83 27.16
N ASP A 685 -2.55 21.24 28.35
CA ASP A 685 -1.87 21.92 29.46
C ASP A 685 -0.40 22.12 29.06
N ARG A 686 -0.01 23.34 28.69
CA ARG A 686 1.37 23.63 28.23
C ARG A 686 2.45 23.26 29.26
N ALA A 687 2.13 23.27 30.56
CA ALA A 687 3.10 22.98 31.61
C ALA A 687 3.27 21.48 31.86
N LYS A 688 2.23 20.68 31.65
CA LYS A 688 2.22 19.25 31.99
C LYS A 688 2.19 18.32 30.79
N CYS A 689 1.68 18.79 29.65
CA CYS A 689 1.37 17.93 28.53
C CYS A 689 2.61 17.31 27.91
N ARG A 690 2.54 15.99 27.71
CA ARG A 690 3.49 15.21 26.92
C ARG A 690 2.76 14.59 25.75
N VAL A 691 3.33 14.72 24.56
CA VAL A 691 2.86 14.07 23.34
C VAL A 691 3.71 12.84 23.10
N PHE A 692 3.08 11.69 22.88
CA PHE A 692 3.75 10.43 22.57
C PHE A 692 3.24 9.89 21.24
N TRP A 693 4.17 9.37 20.45
CA TRP A 693 3.83 8.76 19.18
C TRP A 693 4.89 7.76 18.72
N ARG A 694 4.52 6.92 17.77
CA ARG A 694 5.36 5.88 17.16
C ARG A 694 5.31 6.04 15.66
N SER A 695 6.35 5.62 14.96
CA SER A 695 6.45 5.82 13.51
C SER A 695 7.13 4.65 12.83
N TYR A 696 6.69 4.38 11.62
CA TYR A 696 7.34 3.47 10.69
C TYR A 696 8.61 4.08 10.09
N ALA A 697 8.85 5.38 10.26
CA ALA A 697 10.12 6.00 9.91
C ALA A 697 11.25 5.61 10.89
N PRO A 698 12.46 5.35 10.39
CA PRO A 698 13.62 5.09 11.25
C PRO A 698 13.99 6.32 12.07
N GLY A 699 14.34 6.11 13.33
CA GLY A 699 14.90 7.13 14.21
C GLY A 699 16.42 6.98 14.39
N PRO A 700 17.06 7.92 15.09
CA PRO A 700 18.49 7.90 15.42
C PRO A 700 19.00 6.55 15.95
N MET A 701 18.21 5.79 16.70
CA MET A 701 18.65 4.47 17.21
C MET A 701 18.93 3.41 16.12
N LEU A 702 18.36 3.56 14.92
CA LEU A 702 18.62 2.68 13.78
C LEU A 702 19.76 3.17 12.88
N GLN A 703 20.41 4.28 13.27
CA GLN A 703 21.58 4.82 12.62
C GLN A 703 22.78 3.90 12.85
N GLN A 704 23.19 3.17 11.82
CA GLN A 704 24.36 2.27 11.89
C GLN A 704 25.65 2.95 11.42
N LYS A 705 25.53 4.03 10.64
CA LYS A 705 26.64 4.81 10.08
C LYS A 705 26.43 6.27 10.39
N ALA A 706 27.52 7.04 10.54
CA ALA A 706 27.45 8.49 10.73
C ALA A 706 26.66 9.19 9.59
N THR A 707 26.65 8.61 8.39
CA THR A 707 25.93 9.11 7.20
C THR A 707 24.42 8.82 7.20
N ASP A 708 23.94 7.92 8.05
CA ASP A 708 22.53 7.51 8.16
C ASP A 708 21.76 8.53 9.02
N LEU A 709 21.65 9.77 8.56
CA LEU A 709 20.98 10.82 9.33
C LEU A 709 19.48 10.52 9.42
N PHE A 710 19.02 10.15 10.61
CA PHE A 710 17.62 9.92 10.95
C PHE A 710 17.19 10.87 12.05
N THR A 711 16.00 11.41 11.90
CA THR A 711 15.38 12.36 12.84
C THR A 711 13.89 12.04 12.92
N VAL A 712 13.13 12.83 13.66
CA VAL A 712 11.66 12.74 13.60
C VAL A 712 11.18 12.94 12.15
N HIS A 713 10.22 12.12 11.72
CA HIS A 713 9.75 12.10 10.33
C HIS A 713 8.90 13.32 9.96
N SER A 714 8.38 14.05 10.95
CA SER A 714 7.46 15.16 10.76
C SER A 714 8.17 16.49 11.07
N PRO A 715 8.20 17.43 10.11
CA PRO A 715 8.82 18.73 10.35
C PRO A 715 8.05 19.55 11.39
N ALA A 716 6.71 19.39 11.48
CA ALA A 716 5.91 20.07 12.50
C ALA A 716 6.21 19.55 13.91
N LEU A 717 6.35 18.23 14.09
CA LEU A 717 6.71 17.64 15.38
C LEU A 717 8.18 17.91 15.74
N ALA A 718 9.06 18.10 14.76
CA ALA A 718 10.47 18.46 14.98
C ALA A 718 10.66 19.80 15.68
N GLN A 719 9.69 20.71 15.55
CA GLN A 719 9.75 22.02 16.22
C GLN A 719 9.51 21.92 17.73
N LEU A 720 8.93 20.82 18.21
CA LEU A 720 8.76 20.56 19.63
C LEU A 720 10.06 19.96 20.20
N PRO A 721 10.45 20.29 21.44
CA PRO A 721 11.49 19.56 22.15
C PRO A 721 11.08 18.08 22.27
N HIS A 722 11.82 17.22 21.59
CA HIS A 722 11.50 15.81 21.43
C HIS A 722 12.69 14.92 21.77
N ARG A 723 12.40 13.66 22.14
CA ARG A 723 13.40 12.60 22.32
C ARG A 723 12.87 11.28 21.80
N GLU A 724 13.78 10.45 21.28
CA GLU A 724 13.46 9.07 20.92
C GLU A 724 13.33 8.21 22.19
N VAL A 725 12.26 7.41 22.26
CA VAL A 725 11.96 6.49 23.36
C VAL A 725 12.61 5.14 23.06
N GLN A 726 13.43 4.65 23.99
CA GLN A 726 14.27 3.46 23.80
C GLN A 726 13.63 2.15 24.26
N SER A 727 12.39 2.19 24.75
CA SER A 727 11.70 1.00 25.28
C SER A 727 11.39 -0.03 24.19
N TYR A 728 11.53 -1.30 24.56
CA TYR A 728 11.28 -2.43 23.66
C TYR A 728 9.77 -2.62 23.40
N ASP A 729 9.34 -2.23 22.21
CA ASP A 729 8.02 -2.51 21.65
C ASP A 729 7.91 -3.99 21.26
N ARG A 730 6.92 -4.72 21.79
CA ARG A 730 6.70 -6.15 21.45
C ARG A 730 6.16 -6.37 20.04
N VAL A 731 5.54 -5.34 19.45
CA VAL A 731 5.01 -5.41 18.09
C VAL A 731 6.17 -5.43 17.11
N GLY A 732 7.06 -4.43 17.15
CA GLY A 732 8.30 -4.45 16.36
C GLY A 732 8.15 -4.10 14.90
N TRP A 733 6.98 -3.57 14.50
CA TRP A 733 6.78 -2.95 13.20
C TRP A 733 7.20 -1.49 13.18
N TYR A 734 7.04 -0.76 14.30
CA TYR A 734 7.46 0.63 14.39
C TYR A 734 8.99 0.73 14.54
N LEU A 735 9.60 1.59 13.73
CA LEU A 735 11.05 1.76 13.68
C LEU A 735 11.57 2.82 14.65
N SER A 736 10.71 3.72 15.08
CA SER A 736 11.01 4.72 16.10
C SER A 736 9.79 5.04 16.95
N GLN A 737 10.05 5.52 18.16
CA GLN A 737 9.05 5.96 19.13
C GLN A 737 9.54 7.26 19.73
N TRP A 738 8.64 8.21 19.99
CA TRP A 738 9.01 9.57 20.34
C TRP A 738 8.12 10.10 21.43
N THR A 739 8.70 10.97 22.25
CA THR A 739 7.94 11.82 23.15
C THR A 739 8.41 13.27 23.03
N ALA A 740 7.47 14.21 23.11
CA ALA A 740 7.73 15.64 23.06
C ALA A 740 6.99 16.39 24.17
N THR A 741 7.57 17.51 24.58
CA THR A 741 6.97 18.47 25.51
C THR A 741 6.58 19.75 24.77
N ILE A 742 5.64 20.52 25.32
CA ILE A 742 5.22 21.79 24.75
C ILE A 742 6.04 22.93 25.38
N PRO A 743 6.80 23.73 24.61
CA PRO A 743 7.47 24.90 25.17
C PRO A 743 6.45 25.93 25.65
N GLN A 744 6.68 26.53 26.83
CA GLN A 744 5.73 27.49 27.40
C GLN A 744 5.56 28.73 26.51
N ASP A 745 6.65 29.21 25.92
CA ASP A 745 6.70 30.41 25.08
C ASP A 745 6.65 30.13 23.58
N ALA A 746 6.36 28.88 23.17
CA ALA A 746 6.15 28.56 21.76
C ALA A 746 4.93 29.29 21.19
N ASP A 747 5.13 29.88 20.02
CA ASP A 747 4.06 30.35 19.17
C ASP A 747 3.48 29.15 18.40
N LEU A 748 2.32 28.66 18.85
CA LEU A 748 1.65 27.51 18.23
C LEU A 748 1.01 27.89 16.89
N ASP A 749 0.62 29.15 16.70
CA ASP A 749 0.08 29.60 15.41
C ASP A 749 1.14 29.56 14.32
N ALA A 750 2.40 29.78 14.70
CA ALA A 750 3.55 29.68 13.82
C ALA A 750 3.89 28.24 13.37
N LEU A 751 3.24 27.19 13.90
CA LEU A 751 3.33 25.84 13.32
C LEU A 751 2.63 25.76 11.94
N CYS A 752 1.69 26.68 11.67
CA CYS A 752 0.96 26.78 10.41
C CYS A 752 1.09 28.21 9.84
N PRO A 753 2.30 28.63 9.43
CA PRO A 753 2.51 30.00 8.97
C PRO A 753 1.70 30.26 7.69
N ALA A 754 0.94 31.37 7.71
CA ALA A 754 0.13 31.79 6.59
C ALA A 754 0.95 32.50 5.51
N GLY A 755 0.54 32.34 4.26
CA GLY A 755 1.12 33.03 3.10
C GLY A 755 0.21 32.95 1.89
N SER A 756 0.74 33.31 0.73
CA SER A 756 0.00 33.30 -0.53
C SER A 756 -0.44 31.89 -0.92
N SER A 757 -1.69 31.74 -1.37
CA SER A 757 -2.24 30.51 -1.94
C SER A 757 -1.90 30.34 -3.44
N LYS A 758 -1.05 31.21 -3.99
CA LYS A 758 -0.72 31.20 -5.42
C LYS A 758 0.21 30.03 -5.74
N THR A 759 -0.22 29.17 -6.65
CA THR A 759 0.56 28.10 -7.28
C THR A 759 1.02 28.53 -8.67
N TYR A 760 2.20 28.10 -9.10
CA TYR A 760 2.69 28.36 -10.46
C TYR A 760 2.73 27.02 -11.21
N GLU A 761 1.70 26.77 -12.01
CA GLU A 761 1.66 25.61 -12.91
C GLU A 761 2.13 26.03 -14.30
N ASN A 762 3.01 25.23 -14.89
CA ASN A 762 3.44 25.40 -16.27
C ASN A 762 2.66 24.47 -17.19
N SER A 763 2.42 24.92 -18.42
CA SER A 763 2.03 24.01 -19.49
C SER A 763 3.23 23.20 -19.99
N LEU A 764 2.96 22.07 -20.66
CA LEU A 764 4.00 21.28 -21.33
C LEU A 764 4.85 22.12 -22.31
N MET A 765 4.24 23.12 -22.95
CA MET A 765 4.96 24.04 -23.83
C MET A 765 5.88 24.99 -23.04
N ASP A 766 5.42 25.53 -21.91
CA ASP A 766 6.22 26.41 -21.06
C ASP A 766 7.46 25.68 -20.53
N ASP A 767 7.29 24.45 -20.05
CA ASP A 767 8.41 23.63 -19.56
C ASP A 767 9.37 23.20 -20.69
N ALA A 768 8.86 22.90 -21.89
CA ALA A 768 9.70 22.62 -23.04
C ALA A 768 10.54 23.84 -23.45
N LEU A 769 9.97 25.05 -23.38
CA LEU A 769 10.68 26.30 -23.67
C LEU A 769 11.76 26.60 -22.62
N VAL A 770 11.49 26.32 -21.34
CA VAL A 770 12.49 26.44 -20.26
C VAL A 770 13.63 25.44 -20.48
N CYS A 771 13.31 24.16 -20.72
CA CYS A 771 14.32 23.13 -21.03
C CYS A 771 15.19 23.51 -22.25
N LEU A 772 14.57 24.01 -23.32
CA LEU A 772 15.28 24.45 -24.53
C LEU A 772 16.17 25.66 -24.25
N ALA A 773 15.70 26.61 -23.43
CA ALA A 773 16.48 27.78 -23.04
C ALA A 773 17.68 27.41 -22.16
N MET A 774 17.49 26.51 -21.19
CA MET A 774 18.57 25.96 -20.37
C MET A 774 19.61 25.24 -21.22
N ALA A 775 19.17 24.34 -22.13
CA ALA A 775 20.06 23.64 -23.05
C ALA A 775 20.83 24.60 -23.98
N ARG A 776 20.16 25.62 -24.53
CA ARG A 776 20.82 26.66 -25.35
C ARG A 776 21.85 27.44 -24.56
N GLN A 777 21.56 27.79 -23.30
CA GLN A 777 22.48 28.53 -22.44
C GLN A 777 23.67 27.67 -22.02
N ALA A 778 23.45 26.40 -21.68
CA ALA A 778 24.49 25.43 -21.34
C ALA A 778 25.50 25.22 -22.48
N LEU A 779 25.06 25.32 -23.74
CA LEU A 779 25.91 25.20 -24.91
C LEU A 779 26.69 26.48 -25.27
N ARG A 780 26.43 27.61 -24.62
CA ARG A 780 27.16 28.88 -24.87
C ARG A 780 28.42 28.95 -24.00
N LYS A 781 29.53 29.40 -24.59
CA LYS A 781 30.77 29.72 -23.85
C LYS A 781 30.57 30.88 -22.86
N ASP A 782 29.82 31.90 -23.27
CA ASP A 782 29.50 33.08 -22.43
C ASP A 782 28.06 32.97 -21.94
N LYS A 783 27.89 32.71 -20.64
CA LYS A 783 26.56 32.53 -20.01
C LYS A 783 25.96 33.91 -19.68
N ASP A 784 24.95 34.33 -20.45
CA ASP A 784 24.15 35.53 -20.17
C ASP A 784 22.93 35.17 -19.29
N VAL A 785 23.17 35.11 -17.98
CA VAL A 785 22.17 34.77 -16.96
C VAL A 785 21.08 35.86 -16.86
N ALA A 786 21.47 37.11 -17.10
CA ALA A 786 20.58 38.28 -17.06
C ALA A 786 19.49 38.23 -18.14
N ALA A 787 19.85 37.88 -19.39
CA ALA A 787 18.90 37.76 -20.49
C ALA A 787 17.97 36.54 -20.33
N PHE A 788 18.46 35.44 -19.74
CA PHE A 788 17.68 34.24 -19.47
C PHE A 788 16.49 34.54 -18.54
N TYR A 789 16.74 35.18 -17.40
CA TYR A 789 15.69 35.48 -16.43
C TYR A 789 14.73 36.57 -16.89
N ARG A 790 15.21 37.61 -17.60
CA ARG A 790 14.37 38.73 -18.06
C ARG A 790 13.19 38.31 -18.93
N ASN A 791 13.39 37.30 -19.77
CA ASN A 791 12.38 36.83 -20.73
C ASN A 791 11.57 35.63 -20.23
N GLN A 792 12.03 34.91 -19.20
CA GLN A 792 11.48 33.60 -18.81
C GLN A 792 11.19 33.42 -17.31
N ALA A 793 11.38 34.45 -16.46
CA ALA A 793 11.26 34.32 -14.99
C ALA A 793 9.98 33.62 -14.51
N GLY A 794 8.81 33.97 -15.05
CA GLY A 794 7.53 33.36 -14.67
C GLY A 794 7.43 31.87 -15.02
N ARG A 795 7.90 31.46 -16.21
CA ARG A 795 7.95 30.05 -16.62
C ARG A 795 9.00 29.29 -15.81
N TYR A 796 10.11 29.93 -15.49
CA TYR A 796 11.17 29.31 -14.70
C TYR A 796 10.73 28.99 -13.26
N ASP A 797 9.91 29.85 -12.65
CA ASP A 797 9.36 29.59 -11.31
C ASP A 797 8.47 28.33 -11.28
N GLY A 798 7.57 28.14 -12.27
CA GLY A 798 6.74 26.93 -12.36
C GLY A 798 7.55 25.65 -12.65
N PHE A 799 8.60 25.76 -13.47
CA PHE A 799 9.53 24.65 -13.71
C PHE A 799 10.28 24.29 -12.43
N ARG A 800 10.73 25.29 -11.64
CA ARG A 800 11.41 25.07 -10.35
C ARG A 800 10.50 24.46 -9.29
N GLU A 801 9.23 24.85 -9.22
CA GLU A 801 8.25 24.21 -8.32
C GLU A 801 8.10 22.73 -8.66
N SER A 802 8.00 22.39 -9.94
CA SER A 802 7.90 21.00 -10.39
C SER A 802 9.20 20.21 -10.16
N LEU A 803 10.36 20.88 -10.24
CA LEU A 803 11.67 20.30 -10.01
C LEU A 803 11.94 20.00 -8.52
N LEU A 804 11.53 20.90 -7.63
CA LEU A 804 11.72 20.83 -6.18
C LEU A 804 10.38 21.07 -5.45
N PRO A 805 9.48 20.08 -5.41
CA PRO A 805 8.09 20.27 -4.99
C PRO A 805 7.89 20.60 -3.51
N ASP A 806 8.86 20.32 -2.64
CA ASP A 806 8.71 20.52 -1.18
C ASP A 806 9.18 21.89 -0.69
N ARG A 807 9.34 22.89 -1.58
CA ARG A 807 9.77 24.24 -1.18
C ARG A 807 8.75 24.93 -0.26
N ASP A 808 7.46 24.65 -0.45
CA ASP A 808 6.41 25.13 0.42
C ASP A 808 6.51 24.48 1.81
N THR A 809 6.71 23.17 1.85
CA THR A 809 6.86 22.36 3.06
C THR A 809 8.13 22.77 3.81
N PHE A 810 9.22 23.02 3.07
CA PHE A 810 10.48 23.55 3.59
C PHE A 810 10.26 24.84 4.35
N LEU A 811 9.74 25.88 3.68
CA LEU A 811 9.66 27.17 4.32
C LEU A 811 8.56 27.21 5.38
N LYS A 812 7.43 26.52 5.21
CA LYS A 812 6.33 26.54 6.17
C LYS A 812 6.59 25.70 7.43
N TYR A 813 7.15 24.51 7.27
CA TYR A 813 7.15 23.51 8.36
C TYR A 813 8.55 23.11 8.80
N THR A 814 9.55 23.11 7.91
CA THR A 814 10.94 22.78 8.28
C THR A 814 11.63 23.94 8.99
N VAL A 815 11.33 25.20 8.60
CA VAL A 815 11.79 26.36 9.37
C VAL A 815 11.06 26.39 10.73
N PRO A 816 11.78 26.49 11.86
CA PRO A 816 11.20 26.39 13.18
C PRO A 816 10.57 27.72 13.64
N TRP A 817 9.55 28.18 12.93
CA TRP A 817 8.86 29.45 13.17
C TRP A 817 8.35 29.61 14.60
N SER A 818 7.91 28.52 15.23
CA SER A 818 7.45 28.51 16.63
C SER A 818 8.49 28.99 17.64
N ARG A 819 9.79 28.93 17.32
CA ARG A 819 10.90 29.42 18.17
C ARG A 819 11.42 30.81 17.77
N VAL A 820 11.07 31.31 16.58
CA VAL A 820 11.57 32.60 16.09
C VAL A 820 11.25 33.75 17.05
N PRO A 821 10.05 33.86 17.66
CA PRO A 821 9.77 34.89 18.67
C PRO A 821 10.73 34.85 19.87
N THR A 822 11.10 33.66 20.34
CA THR A 822 12.05 33.48 21.45
C THR A 822 13.47 33.85 21.03
N LEU A 823 13.89 33.47 19.83
CA LEU A 823 15.19 33.85 19.26
C LEU A 823 15.31 35.36 19.05
N LEU A 824 14.22 36.03 18.67
CA LEU A 824 14.17 37.49 18.53
C LEU A 824 14.41 38.23 19.86
N LYS A 825 14.21 37.59 21.02
CA LYS A 825 14.58 38.18 22.34
C LYS A 825 16.09 38.37 22.49
N LYS A 826 16.92 37.63 21.73
CA LYS A 826 18.37 37.83 21.64
C LYS A 826 18.74 39.08 20.82
N GLN A 827 17.75 39.84 20.37
CA GLN A 827 17.87 41.07 19.59
C GLN A 827 18.64 40.96 18.25
N PRO A 828 18.52 39.85 17.47
CA PRO A 828 19.02 39.88 16.10
C PRO A 828 18.19 40.85 15.25
N THR A 829 18.84 41.43 14.25
CA THR A 829 18.19 42.29 13.26
C THR A 829 17.26 41.47 12.35
N TYR A 830 17.70 40.28 11.98
CA TYR A 830 16.99 39.44 11.01
C TYR A 830 16.25 38.28 11.70
N ALA A 831 14.96 38.14 11.41
CA ALA A 831 14.22 36.91 11.69
C ALA A 831 14.61 35.79 10.72
N LEU A 832 14.91 36.15 9.47
CA LEU A 832 15.25 35.24 8.39
C LEU A 832 16.27 35.88 7.44
N VAL A 833 17.33 35.15 7.12
CA VAL A 833 18.23 35.44 6.00
C VAL A 833 18.09 34.32 4.97
N CYS A 834 17.69 34.64 3.75
CA CYS A 834 17.59 33.69 2.64
C CYS A 834 18.82 33.84 1.72
N VAL A 835 19.70 32.84 1.71
CA VAL A 835 20.86 32.79 0.82
C VAL A 835 20.48 32.14 -0.51
N GLY A 836 20.73 32.84 -1.61
CA GLY A 836 20.29 32.43 -2.95
C GLY A 836 18.79 32.59 -3.13
N CYS A 837 18.24 33.74 -2.72
CA CYS A 837 16.79 33.97 -2.71
C CYS A 837 16.15 33.93 -4.11
N GLY A 838 16.95 34.06 -5.17
CA GLY A 838 16.49 34.16 -6.55
C GLY A 838 15.46 35.25 -6.72
N THR A 839 14.31 34.90 -7.30
CA THR A 839 13.18 35.81 -7.50
C THR A 839 12.36 36.06 -6.23
N ALA A 840 12.80 35.62 -5.04
CA ALA A 840 12.08 35.68 -3.75
C ALA A 840 10.78 34.85 -3.70
N ARG A 841 10.67 33.79 -4.50
CA ARG A 841 9.47 32.94 -4.56
C ARG A 841 9.13 32.29 -3.21
N ASP A 842 10.12 31.83 -2.45
CA ASP A 842 9.88 31.09 -1.20
C ASP A 842 9.15 31.94 -0.17
N VAL A 843 9.49 33.23 -0.06
CA VAL A 843 8.88 34.17 0.90
C VAL A 843 7.36 34.27 0.75
N GLU A 844 6.82 34.07 -0.46
CA GLU A 844 5.37 34.05 -0.69
C GLU A 844 4.66 33.00 0.18
N PHE A 845 5.30 31.86 0.47
CA PHE A 845 4.69 30.77 1.24
C PHE A 845 4.39 31.15 2.70
N VAL A 846 5.07 32.16 3.23
CA VAL A 846 4.95 32.61 4.64
C VAL A 846 4.76 34.13 4.75
N ALA A 847 4.37 34.79 3.65
CA ALA A 847 4.36 36.26 3.56
C ALA A 847 3.49 36.92 4.63
N ASP A 848 2.35 36.34 4.98
CA ASP A 848 1.45 36.90 5.98
C ASP A 848 1.95 36.63 7.40
N HIS A 849 2.59 35.48 7.63
CA HIS A 849 3.30 35.22 8.88
C HIS A 849 4.43 36.23 9.10
N LEU A 850 5.22 36.56 8.07
CA LEU A 850 6.29 37.57 8.20
C LEU A 850 5.76 38.96 8.56
N LYS A 851 4.55 39.33 8.09
CA LYS A 851 3.90 40.60 8.50
C LYS A 851 3.47 40.58 9.96
N SER A 852 3.11 39.40 10.49
CA SER A 852 2.69 39.22 11.88
C SER A 852 3.84 39.32 12.89
N LEU A 853 5.08 39.11 12.44
CA LEU A 853 6.27 39.28 13.28
C LEU A 853 6.43 40.74 13.76
N PRO A 854 7.14 40.99 14.88
CA PRO A 854 7.43 42.33 15.37
C PRO A 854 8.05 43.23 14.28
N ARG A 855 7.69 44.51 14.23
CA ARG A 855 8.20 45.44 13.20
C ARG A 855 9.72 45.60 13.16
N SER A 856 10.39 45.36 14.28
CA SER A 856 11.85 45.37 14.37
C SER A 856 12.51 44.16 13.69
N ALA A 857 11.77 43.06 13.50
CA ALA A 857 12.28 41.86 12.86
C ALA A 857 12.27 42.03 11.34
N ARG A 858 13.46 42.03 10.74
CA ARG A 858 13.66 42.18 9.28
C ARG A 858 13.88 40.82 8.61
N VAL A 859 13.79 40.80 7.28
CA VAL A 859 14.14 39.65 6.44
C VAL A 859 15.20 40.08 5.43
N ALA A 860 16.33 39.38 5.37
CA ALA A 860 17.33 39.61 4.32
C ALA A 860 17.15 38.60 3.19
N LEU A 861 17.07 39.08 1.96
CA LEU A 861 17.02 38.28 0.74
C LEU A 861 18.30 38.53 -0.06
N CYS A 862 19.16 37.51 -0.08
CA CYS A 862 20.52 37.59 -0.59
C CYS A 862 20.66 36.83 -1.90
N ASP A 863 21.20 37.47 -2.94
CA ASP A 863 21.54 36.81 -4.21
C ASP A 863 22.76 37.46 -4.86
N LEU A 864 23.47 36.70 -5.71
CA LEU A 864 24.60 37.23 -6.48
C LEU A 864 24.12 38.06 -7.68
N SER A 865 22.96 37.71 -8.26
CA SER A 865 22.43 38.33 -9.47
C SER A 865 21.59 39.58 -9.16
N PRO A 866 21.99 40.76 -9.68
CA PRO A 866 21.19 41.97 -9.54
C PRO A 866 19.84 41.89 -10.29
N GLU A 867 19.76 41.09 -11.36
CA GLU A 867 18.53 40.89 -12.14
C GLU A 867 17.49 40.06 -11.37
N LEU A 868 17.93 39.01 -10.68
CA LEU A 868 17.07 38.23 -9.79
C LEU A 868 16.56 39.09 -8.64
N LEU A 869 17.41 39.93 -8.05
CA LEU A 869 17.01 40.87 -7.01
C LEU A 869 16.03 41.94 -7.51
N ALA A 870 16.15 42.39 -8.76
CA ALA A 870 15.15 43.29 -9.36
C ALA A 870 13.77 42.63 -9.47
N GLN A 871 13.70 41.34 -9.82
CA GLN A 871 12.43 40.58 -9.81
C GLN A 871 11.93 40.32 -8.38
N ALA A 872 12.83 39.99 -7.46
CA ALA A 872 12.53 39.84 -6.04
C ALA A 872 11.90 41.12 -5.47
N LYS A 873 12.42 42.29 -5.84
CA LYS A 873 11.85 43.58 -5.45
C LYS A 873 10.40 43.73 -5.87
N LEU A 874 10.09 43.49 -7.14
CA LEU A 874 8.71 43.57 -7.64
C LEU A 874 7.77 42.64 -6.88
N ARG A 875 8.25 41.43 -6.55
CA ARG A 875 7.49 40.45 -5.77
C ARG A 875 7.29 40.89 -4.33
N VAL A 876 8.33 41.33 -3.64
CA VAL A 876 8.29 41.85 -2.26
C VAL A 876 7.34 43.04 -2.14
N ASP A 877 7.44 43.98 -3.09
CA ASP A 877 6.57 45.17 -3.14
C ASP A 877 5.10 44.74 -3.30
N LYS A 878 4.82 43.78 -4.20
CA LYS A 878 3.46 43.23 -4.41
C LYS A 878 2.90 42.49 -3.19
N LEU A 879 3.76 41.84 -2.40
CA LEU A 879 3.36 41.16 -1.17
C LEU A 879 3.12 42.14 0.00
N GLY A 880 3.48 43.42 -0.16
CA GLY A 880 3.43 44.41 0.93
C GLY A 880 4.48 44.15 2.00
N LEU A 881 5.69 43.71 1.60
CA LEU A 881 6.81 43.40 2.49
C LEU A 881 7.99 44.38 2.33
N ALA A 882 7.83 45.45 1.55
CA ALA A 882 8.90 46.38 1.20
C ALA A 882 9.56 47.07 2.41
N ASP A 883 8.82 47.31 3.49
CA ASP A 883 9.32 47.90 4.74
C ASP A 883 10.03 46.87 5.65
N ARG A 884 9.82 45.58 5.38
CA ARG A 884 10.33 44.44 6.17
C ARG A 884 11.57 43.79 5.57
N VAL A 885 11.75 43.89 4.27
CA VAL A 885 12.72 43.10 3.52
C VAL A 885 13.90 43.95 3.04
N ASP A 886 15.11 43.50 3.36
CA ASP A 886 16.35 43.99 2.78
C ASP A 886 16.75 43.09 1.61
N LEU A 887 16.90 43.68 0.42
CA LEU A 887 17.44 43.01 -0.76
C LEU A 887 18.94 43.29 -0.83
N ILE A 888 19.76 42.25 -0.72
CA ILE A 888 21.21 42.37 -0.57
C ILE A 888 21.90 41.62 -1.71
N GLN A 889 22.61 42.36 -2.57
CA GLN A 889 23.49 41.74 -3.55
C GLN A 889 24.78 41.31 -2.86
N CYS A 890 25.00 39.99 -2.71
CA CYS A 890 26.20 39.49 -2.07
C CYS A 890 26.59 38.09 -2.53
N ASP A 891 27.90 37.83 -2.51
CA ASP A 891 28.44 36.47 -2.42
C ASP A 891 28.56 36.11 -0.93
N ILE A 892 27.82 35.08 -0.50
CA ILE A 892 27.85 34.61 0.90
C ILE A 892 29.25 34.14 1.33
N THR A 893 30.13 33.84 0.37
CA THR A 893 31.51 33.39 0.61
C THR A 893 32.53 34.55 0.69
N ALA A 894 32.09 35.80 0.55
CA ALA A 894 32.96 37.00 0.59
C ALA A 894 33.66 37.24 1.94
N GLY A 895 33.28 36.50 2.98
CA GLY A 895 33.85 36.56 4.32
C GLY A 895 33.18 37.57 5.25
N PRO A 896 33.34 37.43 6.58
CA PRO A 896 32.53 38.17 7.57
C PRO A 896 32.64 39.70 7.46
N ALA A 897 33.84 40.22 7.19
CA ALA A 897 34.07 41.66 7.08
C ALA A 897 33.37 42.29 5.86
N ALA A 898 33.27 41.56 4.75
CA ALA A 898 32.57 42.03 3.57
C ALA A 898 31.05 41.96 3.76
N LEU A 899 30.56 40.86 4.35
CA LEU A 899 29.13 40.69 4.69
C LEU A 899 28.65 41.75 5.69
N ALA A 900 29.46 42.07 6.71
CA ALA A 900 29.12 43.08 7.70
C ALA A 900 28.96 44.49 7.09
N LYS A 901 29.74 44.83 6.05
CA LYS A 901 29.59 46.10 5.31
C LYS A 901 28.27 46.19 4.55
N LEU A 902 27.67 45.04 4.23
CA LEU A 902 26.38 44.93 3.56
C LEU A 902 25.21 44.79 4.56
N GLY A 903 25.48 44.88 5.87
CA GLY A 903 24.47 44.76 6.93
C GLY A 903 24.31 43.35 7.51
N LEU A 904 24.97 42.35 6.94
CA LEU A 904 24.92 40.96 7.42
C LEU A 904 26.03 40.71 8.45
N ARG A 905 25.70 40.87 9.74
CA ARG A 905 26.66 40.73 10.84
C ARG A 905 26.63 39.33 11.45
N SER A 906 27.76 38.92 12.03
CA SER A 906 27.85 37.70 12.84
C SER A 906 26.85 37.74 14.00
N LYS A 907 26.20 36.61 14.28
CA LYS A 907 25.17 36.44 15.31
C LYS A 907 24.02 37.46 15.25
N ASP A 908 23.55 37.79 14.04
CA ASP A 908 22.53 38.81 13.79
C ASP A 908 21.26 38.28 13.08
N SER A 909 21.12 36.95 13.01
CA SER A 909 19.94 36.28 12.44
C SER A 909 19.39 35.15 13.33
N ALA A 910 18.07 35.05 13.44
CA ALA A 910 17.41 33.91 14.10
C ALA A 910 17.41 32.64 13.23
N VAL A 911 17.20 32.80 11.91
CA VAL A 911 17.15 31.70 10.94
C VAL A 911 17.94 32.06 9.69
N VAL A 912 18.69 31.11 9.16
CA VAL A 912 19.32 31.22 7.84
C VAL A 912 18.81 30.07 6.99
N ALA A 913 18.21 30.41 5.85
CA ALA A 913 17.62 29.45 4.92
C ALA A 913 18.38 29.45 3.58
N CYS A 914 18.57 28.27 3.00
CA CYS A 914 19.20 28.08 1.71
C CYS A 914 18.35 27.11 0.87
N SER A 915 17.74 27.61 -0.22
CA SER A 915 16.75 26.88 -1.01
C SER A 915 17.20 26.78 -2.46
N TYR A 916 17.60 25.57 -2.87
CA TYR A 916 18.17 25.26 -4.17
C TYR A 916 19.29 26.24 -4.55
N CYS A 917 20.38 26.18 -3.79
CA CYS A 917 21.48 27.13 -3.90
C CYS A 917 22.83 26.51 -3.50
N LEU A 918 22.90 25.75 -2.41
CA LEU A 918 24.16 25.19 -1.91
C LEU A 918 24.84 24.29 -2.93
N THR A 919 24.07 23.51 -3.71
CA THR A 919 24.60 22.64 -4.78
C THR A 919 25.22 23.41 -5.95
N MET A 920 24.99 24.73 -6.04
CA MET A 920 25.57 25.61 -7.05
C MET A 920 26.77 26.42 -6.54
N ILE A 921 27.08 26.40 -5.24
CA ILE A 921 28.21 27.15 -4.67
C ILE A 921 29.49 26.29 -4.73
N PRO A 922 30.54 26.69 -5.48
CA PRO A 922 31.78 25.93 -5.51
C PRO A 922 32.45 25.80 -4.13
N ALA A 923 32.51 26.91 -3.38
CA ALA A 923 33.04 26.98 -2.02
C ALA A 923 31.95 26.72 -0.96
N TRP A 924 31.09 25.71 -1.17
CA TRP A 924 29.92 25.44 -0.32
C TRP A 924 30.24 25.25 1.17
N LYS A 925 31.44 24.76 1.54
CA LYS A 925 31.87 24.67 2.95
C LYS A 925 31.97 26.05 3.60
N ALA A 926 32.64 26.98 2.94
CA ALA A 926 32.75 28.36 3.39
C ALA A 926 31.38 29.05 3.44
N ALA A 927 30.47 28.72 2.51
CA ALA A 927 29.10 29.20 2.56
C ALA A 927 28.34 28.68 3.79
N VAL A 928 28.46 27.38 4.13
CA VAL A 928 27.86 26.82 5.35
C VAL A 928 28.43 27.50 6.59
N ASP A 929 29.75 27.65 6.69
CA ASP A 929 30.39 28.29 7.84
C ASP A 929 29.98 29.77 7.97
N ALA A 930 29.84 30.50 6.85
CA ALA A 930 29.33 31.87 6.86
C ALA A 930 27.85 31.95 7.28
N MET A 931 27.00 31.04 6.79
CA MET A 931 25.60 30.96 7.21
C MET A 931 25.47 30.66 8.70
N LEU A 932 26.31 29.79 9.24
CA LEU A 932 26.36 29.51 10.68
C LEU A 932 26.88 30.72 11.48
N ASP A 933 27.84 31.48 10.97
CA ASP A 933 28.34 32.70 11.62
C ASP A 933 27.23 33.75 11.79
N LEU A 934 26.34 33.91 10.80
CA LEU A 934 25.22 34.85 10.87
C LEU A 934 24.18 34.49 11.95
N LEU A 935 24.07 33.22 12.32
CA LEU A 935 23.07 32.76 13.30
C LEU A 935 23.43 33.19 14.72
N VAL A 936 22.43 33.66 15.47
CA VAL A 936 22.51 33.69 16.94
C VAL A 936 22.67 32.28 17.49
N ASP A 937 23.15 32.15 18.72
CA ASP A 937 23.19 30.86 19.42
C ASP A 937 21.75 30.30 19.50
N ASP A 938 21.58 28.98 19.39
CA ASP A 938 20.27 28.31 19.22
C ASP A 938 19.47 28.68 17.95
N GLY A 939 20.03 29.53 17.06
CA GLY A 939 19.44 29.82 15.76
C GLY A 939 19.41 28.59 14.85
N ALA A 940 18.61 28.65 13.78
CA ALA A 940 18.40 27.49 12.91
C ALA A 940 18.97 27.70 11.49
N LEU A 941 19.77 26.73 11.03
CA LEU A 941 20.17 26.59 9.65
C LEU A 941 19.24 25.62 8.93
N CYS A 942 18.55 26.10 7.90
CA CYS A 942 17.54 25.33 7.17
C CYS A 942 17.92 25.21 5.69
N LEU A 943 17.91 24.00 5.13
CA LEU A 943 18.23 23.78 3.73
C LEU A 943 17.21 22.90 3.00
N ILE A 944 16.97 23.22 1.73
CA ILE A 944 16.37 22.32 0.76
C ILE A 944 17.22 22.30 -0.50
N ASP A 945 17.76 21.14 -0.86
CA ASP A 945 18.60 21.03 -2.05
C ASP A 945 18.69 19.57 -2.55
N PHE A 946 19.45 19.33 -3.62
CA PHE A 946 19.76 18.00 -4.11
C PHE A 946 20.91 17.34 -3.34
N THR A 947 20.84 16.03 -3.15
CA THR A 947 21.92 15.23 -2.57
C THR A 947 22.11 13.94 -3.34
N GLN A 948 23.29 13.34 -3.20
CA GLN A 948 23.53 11.97 -3.62
C GLN A 948 22.99 11.00 -2.55
N ARG A 949 22.37 9.89 -2.99
CA ARG A 949 21.91 8.82 -2.08
C ARG A 949 23.07 7.91 -1.68
N PHE A 950 23.06 7.49 -0.42
CA PHE A 950 24.06 6.56 0.12
C PHE A 950 23.90 5.13 -0.42
N ASP A 951 22.68 4.70 -0.77
CA ASP A 951 22.35 3.32 -1.18
C ASP A 951 22.45 3.06 -2.69
N ARG A 952 22.56 4.11 -3.52
CA ARG A 952 22.46 4.00 -4.99
C ARG A 952 23.49 4.78 -5.80
N ALA A 953 24.50 5.33 -5.13
CA ALA A 953 25.57 6.22 -5.62
C ALA A 953 26.26 5.91 -6.98
N SER A 954 26.00 4.76 -7.61
CA SER A 954 26.72 4.25 -8.78
C SER A 954 25.83 3.75 -9.93
N THR A 955 24.52 4.04 -9.93
CA THR A 955 23.66 3.61 -11.05
C THR A 955 23.91 4.42 -12.33
N LEU A 956 23.69 3.80 -13.50
CA LEU A 956 23.82 4.49 -14.79
C LEU A 956 22.90 5.71 -14.89
N VAL A 957 21.65 5.57 -14.41
CA VAL A 957 20.65 6.64 -14.40
C VAL A 957 21.14 7.84 -13.60
N GLU A 958 21.76 7.61 -12.43
CA GLU A 958 22.33 8.68 -11.61
C GLU A 958 23.49 9.39 -12.28
N ARG A 959 24.41 8.66 -12.92
CA ARG A 959 25.50 9.29 -13.68
C ARG A 959 24.98 10.20 -14.79
N VAL A 960 23.91 9.79 -15.48
CA VAL A 960 23.31 10.56 -16.58
C VAL A 960 22.69 11.85 -16.07
N TYR A 961 21.80 11.79 -15.07
CA TYR A 961 21.18 13.03 -14.59
C TYR A 961 22.19 13.93 -13.86
N LYS A 962 23.18 13.38 -13.13
CA LYS A 962 24.24 14.21 -12.51
C LYS A 962 25.05 14.97 -13.55
N ALA A 963 25.38 14.32 -14.67
CA ALA A 963 26.06 14.98 -15.78
C ALA A 963 25.19 16.08 -16.39
N TRP A 964 23.89 15.82 -16.56
CA TRP A 964 22.93 16.82 -17.06
C TRP A 964 22.81 18.03 -16.13
N PHE A 965 22.60 17.83 -14.83
CA PHE A 965 22.57 18.90 -13.82
C PHE A 965 23.89 19.69 -13.74
N GLY A 966 25.03 19.01 -13.96
CA GLY A 966 26.35 19.63 -13.99
C GLY A 966 26.53 20.64 -15.13
N LEU A 967 25.76 20.55 -16.22
CA LEU A 967 25.78 21.56 -17.30
C LEU A 967 25.27 22.92 -16.82
N ASP A 968 24.32 22.90 -15.88
CA ASP A 968 23.72 24.07 -15.25
C ASP A 968 24.39 24.45 -13.91
N GLY A 969 25.53 23.82 -13.59
CA GLY A 969 26.31 24.14 -12.39
C GLY A 969 25.77 23.55 -11.10
N VAL A 970 24.86 22.57 -11.17
CA VAL A 970 24.30 21.88 -9.99
C VAL A 970 25.07 20.61 -9.73
N TYR A 971 25.80 20.55 -8.61
CA TYR A 971 26.67 19.44 -8.26
C TYR A 971 26.17 18.69 -7.01
N PHE A 972 25.70 17.47 -7.23
CA PHE A 972 25.14 16.62 -6.19
C PHE A 972 26.29 16.06 -5.34
N ASN A 973 26.28 16.36 -4.04
CA ASN A 973 27.29 15.88 -3.10
C ASN A 973 26.68 15.51 -1.75
N ARG A 974 26.97 14.30 -1.24
CA ARG A 974 26.56 13.88 0.10
C ARG A 974 27.32 14.61 1.21
N ASP A 975 28.57 15.00 0.95
CA ASP A 975 29.40 15.71 1.92
C ASP A 975 28.75 17.02 2.38
N GLN A 976 27.87 17.63 1.58
CA GLN A 976 27.13 18.83 1.97
C GLN A 976 26.25 18.56 3.18
N VAL A 977 25.46 17.48 3.14
CA VAL A 977 24.59 17.07 4.25
C VAL A 977 25.43 16.69 5.46
N ASP A 978 26.46 15.86 5.26
CA ASP A 978 27.30 15.36 6.36
C ASP A 978 28.05 16.51 7.06
N TYR A 979 28.52 17.51 6.30
CA TYR A 979 29.21 18.68 6.83
C TYR A 979 28.31 19.60 7.64
N VAL A 980 27.08 19.84 7.17
CA VAL A 980 26.07 20.63 7.89
C VAL A 980 25.64 19.91 9.16
N ALA A 981 25.36 18.61 9.07
CA ALA A 981 24.96 17.80 10.22
C ALA A 981 26.05 17.70 11.30
N ALA A 982 27.32 17.75 10.92
CA ALA A 982 28.44 17.74 11.87
C ALA A 982 28.67 19.09 12.60
N ARG A 983 28.02 20.17 12.17
CA ARG A 983 28.20 21.54 12.71
C ARG A 983 26.95 22.11 13.37
N THR A 984 25.88 21.33 13.38
CA THR A 984 24.59 21.69 13.95
C THR A 984 24.07 20.51 14.75
N ALA A 985 23.16 20.74 15.68
CA ALA A 985 22.32 19.67 16.23
C ALA A 985 21.16 19.43 15.26
N PRO A 986 21.14 18.32 14.49
CA PRO A 986 20.08 18.09 13.50
C PRO A 986 18.76 17.84 14.21
N GLU A 987 17.73 18.61 13.86
CA GLU A 987 16.38 18.48 14.44
C GLU A 987 15.42 17.85 13.43
N TYR A 988 15.61 18.11 12.14
CA TYR A 988 14.84 17.49 11.07
C TYR A 988 15.70 17.20 9.85
N TYR A 989 15.52 16.02 9.29
CA TYR A 989 16.12 15.60 8.04
C TYR A 989 15.23 14.60 7.30
N ALA A 990 14.88 14.94 6.07
CA ALA A 990 14.14 14.07 5.17
C ALA A 990 14.75 14.10 3.77
N GLU A 991 14.56 13.03 3.01
CA GLU A 991 15.01 12.91 1.63
C GLU A 991 13.86 12.25 0.90
N ALA A 992 13.58 12.77 -0.27
CA ALA A 992 12.57 12.23 -1.15
C ALA A 992 13.09 12.28 -2.59
N ARG A 993 12.47 11.45 -3.42
CA ARG A 993 12.74 11.45 -4.86
C ARG A 993 11.59 12.16 -5.55
N SER A 994 11.92 13.17 -6.36
CA SER A 994 10.96 13.83 -7.24
C SER A 994 11.36 13.61 -8.69
N ARG A 995 10.37 13.50 -9.56
CA ARG A 995 10.61 13.38 -10.99
C ARG A 995 11.05 14.74 -11.54
N VAL A 996 12.10 14.78 -12.36
CA VAL A 996 12.38 15.97 -13.18
C VAL A 996 11.33 16.03 -14.29
N PRO A 997 10.60 17.15 -14.47
CA PRO A 997 9.53 17.27 -15.47
C PRO A 997 9.95 16.75 -16.85
N TYR A 998 9.09 15.94 -17.47
CA TYR A 998 9.29 15.37 -18.82
C TYR A 998 10.49 14.44 -19.01
N THR A 999 11.22 14.09 -17.95
CA THR A 999 12.31 13.11 -18.00
C THR A 999 11.95 11.85 -17.21
N PRO A 1000 12.66 10.72 -17.40
CA PRO A 1000 12.53 9.56 -16.51
C PRO A 1000 13.40 9.69 -15.24
N TRP A 1001 14.00 10.85 -14.96
CA TRP A 1001 14.95 11.01 -13.86
C TRP A 1001 14.26 11.34 -12.55
N TYR A 1002 14.75 10.71 -11.47
CA TYR A 1002 14.26 10.88 -10.10
C TYR A 1002 15.42 11.25 -9.18
N PRO A 1003 16.02 12.44 -9.32
CA PRO A 1003 17.06 12.92 -8.42
C PRO A 1003 16.55 12.93 -6.98
N THR A 1004 17.50 12.77 -6.06
CA THR A 1004 17.20 12.82 -4.63
C THR A 1004 17.41 14.22 -4.12
N ARG A 1005 16.40 14.72 -3.41
CA ARG A 1005 16.42 16.00 -2.72
C ARG A 1005 16.30 15.76 -1.23
N TYR A 1006 16.77 16.71 -0.44
CA TYR A 1006 16.68 16.67 1.01
C TYR A 1006 16.06 17.94 1.58
N LEU A 1007 15.46 17.79 2.75
CA LEU A 1007 15.06 18.86 3.67
C LEU A 1007 15.93 18.72 4.92
N PHE A 1008 16.45 19.83 5.43
CA PHE A 1008 17.27 19.85 6.63
C PHE A 1008 16.90 21.04 7.51
N ALA A 1009 16.81 20.83 8.81
CA ALA A 1009 16.88 21.87 9.83
C ALA A 1009 17.82 21.42 10.96
N GLY A 1010 18.78 22.28 11.29
CA GLY A 1010 19.73 22.05 12.37
C GLY A 1010 19.89 23.28 13.24
N ARG A 1011 19.94 23.08 14.55
CA ARG A 1011 20.16 24.12 15.54
C ARG A 1011 21.65 24.40 15.67
N LYS A 1012 22.04 25.68 15.69
CA LYS A 1012 23.40 26.11 16.03
C LYS A 1012 23.61 25.91 17.53
N GLU A 1013 24.55 25.03 17.89
CA GLU A 1013 24.98 24.87 19.27
C GLU A 1013 25.78 26.11 19.71
N ALA A 1014 25.66 26.46 21.00
CA ALA A 1014 26.21 27.69 21.58
C ALA A 1014 27.74 27.72 21.68
#